data_AF-A0A846ARS0-F1
#
_entry.id   AF-A0A846ARS0-F1
#
_cell.length_a   1.000
_cell.length_b   1.000
_cell.length_c   1.000
_cell.angle_alpha   90.00
_cell.angle_beta   90.00
_cell.angle_gamma   90.00
#
_symmetry.space_group_name_H-M   'P 1'
#
loop_
_entity.id
_entity.type
_entity.pdbx_description
1 polymer ?
#
loop_
_entity_poly.entity_id
_entity_poly.type
_entity_poly.pdbx_seq_one_letter_code
_entity_poly.pdbx_strand_id
1 'polypeptide(L)'
;MDKKEKNLLEEMNNPESLNSEKSRLKKTQLLQPISVLDTKIADFVEWLQNISLFKLVVILSESALLFAVMSYVITIPNRNKQEIQEARNILREESDHKYSGGRIAALEVLNNKGCQGNPGLEAAGANMAELTLNPCQSLSFSQGSLKVNKYSMDLSYSNLTGADLSRADLVGINLRGSNLQKANLANANLEGADLRGAKLQGANLARANLKKAKLQNSYLDGSNLYGANLQSADFSEANLFEIRALWANSRNANFNRAKLQSANFNRADLRGADFYKANLENASLRFADLSSTTNVRGAQLKPTNLRETQLKGADLWGAKMWSTFQIKQAKNWQETKMMSNWEQQIEQERLPRLRIALLKPETPQSLSDAYELGMRRAANSRVEIWAISHPDGVENEAKIIKQLIKDGIDGIILTPEDPVKSLDALRLARDAGVAITTVDFCFDRIEAEDLAIACYNTNSCQMGYDSGKYIAKWTQKNLLTNSPSKLVQIALVDGAVYDRYYPYLQGLLKAINESDISFQIVDSVSVASQNDIIKVKKLLKDNPNVQILWGGSNLATEVALEAVKESSLNNKVKLFGVLDLSKEKAKILLDPNSPLELIIDQSGLQIGYDAVKTTISVLRKKRSGADYRVYPVKHRLLTQDDPDTVRDFLKEYGWF
;
A
#
# COMPACT_ATOMS: atom_id res chain seq x y z
N MET A 1 43.10 -36.09 -19.97
CA MET A 1 44.06 -37.09 -19.45
C MET A 1 43.25 -38.09 -18.65
N ASP A 2 43.04 -39.28 -19.19
CA ASP A 2 42.83 -40.42 -18.30
C ASP A 2 43.91 -41.46 -18.54
N LYS A 3 44.37 -42.00 -17.43
CA LYS A 3 45.70 -42.54 -17.19
C LYS A 3 45.59 -44.05 -17.28
N LYS A 4 45.43 -44.60 -18.49
CA LYS A 4 45.37 -46.06 -18.65
C LYS A 4 45.72 -46.62 -20.03
N GLU A 5 46.76 -46.10 -20.68
CA GLU A 5 47.38 -46.84 -21.80
C GLU A 5 48.89 -46.65 -21.86
N LYS A 6 49.52 -46.76 -20.69
CA LYS A 6 50.97 -46.89 -20.54
C LYS A 6 51.41 -48.37 -20.63
N ASN A 7 50.69 -49.22 -21.36
CA ASN A 7 50.97 -50.66 -21.45
C ASN A 7 50.75 -51.30 -22.84
N LEU A 8 50.80 -50.52 -23.94
CA LEU A 8 50.91 -51.08 -25.30
C LEU A 8 52.27 -50.75 -25.92
N LEU A 9 53.32 -50.97 -25.13
CA LEU A 9 54.73 -50.93 -25.49
C LEU A 9 55.37 -52.34 -25.36
N GLU A 10 54.64 -53.41 -25.73
CA GLU A 10 55.15 -54.79 -25.63
C GLU A 10 54.93 -55.70 -26.85
N GLU A 11 54.50 -55.19 -28.02
CA GLU A 11 54.34 -56.03 -29.23
C GLU A 11 54.97 -55.44 -30.52
N MET A 12 56.14 -54.79 -30.43
CA MET A 12 56.88 -54.37 -31.64
C MET A 12 58.37 -54.79 -31.64
N ASN A 13 58.70 -55.86 -30.91
CA ASN A 13 59.99 -56.54 -31.00
C ASN A 13 59.80 -57.98 -31.45
N ASN A 14 59.76 -58.23 -32.76
CA ASN A 14 60.39 -59.44 -33.30
C ASN A 14 60.79 -59.27 -34.79
N PRO A 15 62.01 -59.64 -35.20
CA PRO A 15 62.55 -59.35 -36.52
C PRO A 15 62.54 -60.60 -37.41
N GLU A 16 61.73 -60.63 -38.47
CA GLU A 16 61.89 -61.63 -39.55
C GLU A 16 61.06 -61.23 -40.78
N SER A 17 61.73 -60.63 -41.79
CA SER A 17 61.46 -60.79 -43.24
C SER A 17 62.16 -59.68 -44.05
N LEU A 18 63.49 -59.64 -43.91
CA LEU A 18 64.38 -58.95 -44.84
C LEU A 18 65.30 -60.02 -45.43
N ASN A 19 64.91 -60.61 -46.57
CA ASN A 19 65.84 -61.12 -47.60
C ASN A 19 65.13 -61.87 -48.75
N SER A 20 64.76 -61.14 -49.79
CA SER A 20 64.90 -61.47 -51.22
C SER A 20 64.20 -60.32 -51.96
N GLU A 21 64.73 -59.59 -52.93
CA GLU A 21 65.76 -59.84 -53.92
C GLU A 21 66.46 -58.51 -54.25
N LYS A 22 67.69 -58.33 -53.77
CA LYS A 22 68.70 -57.55 -54.50
C LYS A 22 69.27 -58.46 -55.61
N SER A 23 68.53 -58.69 -56.69
CA SER A 23 69.10 -59.16 -57.96
C SER A 23 68.08 -59.19 -59.10
N ARG A 24 67.96 -58.08 -59.85
CA ARG A 24 67.75 -58.09 -61.32
C ARG A 24 67.83 -56.66 -61.89
N LEU A 25 69.06 -56.15 -61.95
CA LEU A 25 69.46 -55.20 -62.99
C LEU A 25 69.55 -55.97 -64.32
N LYS A 26 68.68 -55.65 -65.29
CA LYS A 26 68.97 -55.56 -66.74
C LYS A 26 67.66 -55.47 -67.55
N LYS A 27 67.29 -54.27 -68.02
CA LYS A 27 67.39 -53.84 -69.43
C LYS A 27 66.66 -52.51 -69.69
N THR A 28 67.46 -51.50 -70.04
CA THR A 28 67.26 -50.45 -71.07
C THR A 28 66.10 -49.43 -71.03
N GLN A 29 66.53 -48.16 -70.88
CA GLN A 29 66.18 -46.94 -71.65
C GLN A 29 64.74 -46.40 -71.65
N LEU A 30 64.54 -45.20 -71.06
CA LEU A 30 64.29 -43.93 -71.78
C LEU A 30 64.22 -42.72 -70.81
N LEU A 31 64.57 -41.54 -71.32
CA LEU A 31 64.99 -40.28 -70.68
C LEU A 31 63.87 -39.42 -70.02
N GLN A 32 64.20 -38.84 -68.84
CA GLN A 32 64.06 -37.42 -68.31
C GLN A 32 62.68 -36.65 -68.35
N PRO A 33 62.42 -35.54 -67.58
CA PRO A 33 63.36 -34.59 -66.94
C PRO A 33 63.03 -33.97 -65.53
N ILE A 34 63.97 -33.08 -65.15
CA ILE A 34 64.31 -32.21 -63.99
C ILE A 34 63.23 -31.25 -63.40
N SER A 35 63.39 -30.81 -62.13
CA SER A 35 62.47 -29.93 -61.38
C SER A 35 63.00 -28.51 -61.07
N VAL A 36 62.06 -27.57 -60.84
CA VAL A 36 62.13 -26.10 -60.87
C VAL A 36 62.76 -25.42 -59.63
N LEU A 37 63.26 -26.19 -58.64
CA LEU A 37 63.59 -25.65 -57.33
C LEU A 37 64.97 -24.95 -57.25
N ASP A 38 65.93 -25.35 -58.08
CA ASP A 38 67.34 -24.92 -57.94
C ASP A 38 67.61 -23.51 -58.47
N THR A 39 66.85 -23.04 -59.46
CA THR A 39 67.04 -21.70 -60.06
C THR A 39 66.58 -20.55 -59.15
N LYS A 40 65.54 -20.75 -58.34
CA LYS A 40 65.01 -19.68 -57.46
C LYS A 40 65.89 -19.36 -56.25
N ILE A 41 66.74 -20.30 -55.85
CA ILE A 41 67.65 -20.13 -54.70
C ILE A 41 68.86 -19.29 -55.10
N ALA A 42 69.36 -19.44 -56.33
CA ALA A 42 70.48 -18.66 -56.85
C ALA A 42 70.15 -17.15 -56.95
N ASP A 43 68.98 -16.82 -57.49
CA ASP A 43 68.52 -15.44 -57.66
C ASP A 43 68.35 -14.68 -56.32
N PHE A 44 67.99 -15.40 -55.24
CA PHE A 44 67.81 -14.81 -53.91
C PHE A 44 69.15 -14.41 -53.24
N VAL A 45 70.22 -15.18 -53.50
CA VAL A 45 71.55 -14.94 -52.91
C VAL A 45 72.23 -13.74 -53.57
N GLU A 46 72.09 -13.57 -54.88
CA GLU A 46 72.64 -12.43 -55.63
C GLU A 46 71.96 -11.10 -55.23
N TRP A 47 70.66 -11.14 -54.90
CA TRP A 47 69.93 -10.00 -54.37
C TRP A 47 70.46 -9.54 -52.99
N LEU A 48 70.81 -10.47 -52.10
CA LEU A 48 71.29 -10.15 -50.74
C LEU A 48 72.65 -9.45 -50.72
N GLN A 49 73.51 -9.64 -51.72
CA GLN A 49 74.84 -9.05 -51.77
C GLN A 49 74.85 -7.57 -52.16
N ASN A 50 73.76 -7.05 -52.73
CA ASN A 50 73.69 -5.69 -53.29
C ASN A 50 73.02 -4.64 -52.37
N ILE A 51 72.66 -4.98 -51.13
CA ILE A 51 72.00 -4.04 -50.19
C ILE A 51 72.95 -3.63 -49.05
N SER A 52 73.08 -2.31 -48.81
CA SER A 52 73.80 -1.74 -47.67
C SER A 52 73.23 -2.24 -46.33
N LEU A 53 74.07 -2.79 -45.46
CA LEU A 53 73.70 -3.30 -44.13
C LEU A 53 72.92 -2.28 -43.28
N PHE A 54 73.21 -0.98 -43.38
CA PHE A 54 72.46 0.05 -42.65
C PHE A 54 71.05 0.25 -43.21
N LYS A 55 70.89 0.24 -44.55
CA LYS A 55 69.56 0.23 -45.19
C LYS A 55 68.81 -1.06 -44.87
N LEU A 56 69.51 -2.20 -44.82
CA LEU A 56 68.93 -3.49 -44.46
C LEU A 56 68.43 -3.48 -43.01
N VAL A 57 69.20 -2.94 -42.06
CA VAL A 57 68.80 -2.85 -40.64
C VAL A 57 67.63 -1.88 -40.43
N VAL A 58 67.62 -0.72 -41.10
CA VAL A 58 66.47 0.21 -41.05
C VAL A 58 65.24 -0.46 -41.65
N ILE A 59 65.34 -1.04 -42.85
CA ILE A 59 64.25 -1.77 -43.50
C ILE A 59 63.79 -2.96 -42.65
N LEU A 60 64.69 -3.73 -42.04
CA LEU A 60 64.35 -4.87 -41.18
C LEU A 60 63.72 -4.41 -39.87
N SER A 61 64.12 -3.26 -39.31
CA SER A 61 63.52 -2.70 -38.10
C SER A 61 62.13 -2.13 -38.37
N GLU A 62 61.95 -1.41 -39.49
CA GLU A 62 60.65 -0.93 -39.97
C GLU A 62 59.76 -2.11 -40.37
N SER A 63 60.31 -3.12 -41.03
CA SER A 63 59.60 -4.34 -41.42
C SER A 63 59.26 -5.20 -40.21
N ALA A 64 60.12 -5.32 -39.20
CA ALA A 64 59.82 -6.03 -37.96
C ALA A 64 58.73 -5.31 -37.16
N LEU A 65 58.76 -3.97 -37.13
CA LEU A 65 57.67 -3.17 -36.57
C LEU A 65 56.39 -3.38 -37.38
N LEU A 66 56.47 -3.41 -38.72
CA LEU A 66 55.36 -3.68 -39.62
C LEU A 66 54.82 -5.11 -39.44
N PHE A 67 55.68 -6.11 -39.26
CA PHE A 67 55.30 -7.51 -39.00
C PHE A 67 54.75 -7.68 -37.59
N ALA A 68 55.25 -6.97 -36.59
CA ALA A 68 54.69 -6.95 -35.24
C ALA A 68 53.31 -6.28 -35.24
N VAL A 69 53.16 -5.15 -35.94
CA VAL A 69 51.87 -4.48 -36.15
C VAL A 69 50.93 -5.36 -36.98
N MET A 70 51.41 -6.02 -38.05
CA MET A 70 50.60 -6.94 -38.84
C MET A 70 50.20 -8.17 -38.03
N SER A 71 51.11 -8.79 -37.27
CA SER A 71 50.80 -9.91 -36.39
C SER A 71 49.81 -9.51 -35.30
N TYR A 72 50.00 -8.33 -34.70
CA TYR A 72 49.06 -7.75 -33.76
C TYR A 72 47.68 -7.56 -34.41
N VAL A 73 47.60 -6.92 -35.58
CA VAL A 73 46.36 -6.66 -36.32
C VAL A 73 45.68 -7.96 -36.78
N ILE A 74 46.44 -8.95 -37.25
CA ILE A 74 45.94 -10.27 -37.71
C ILE A 74 45.40 -11.09 -36.52
N THR A 75 45.96 -10.95 -35.32
CA THR A 75 45.54 -11.71 -34.14
C THR A 75 44.42 -11.06 -33.32
N ILE A 76 44.10 -9.77 -33.53
CA ILE A 76 42.97 -9.05 -32.88
C ILE A 76 41.65 -9.86 -32.91
N PRO A 77 41.20 -10.42 -34.06
CA PRO A 77 39.93 -11.13 -34.11
C PRO A 77 39.91 -12.39 -33.23
N ASN A 78 41.03 -13.11 -33.11
CA ASN A 78 41.11 -14.33 -32.32
C ASN A 78 41.17 -14.04 -30.81
N ARG A 79 41.89 -13.00 -30.38
CA ARG A 79 41.93 -12.57 -28.97
C ARG A 79 40.57 -12.07 -28.49
N ASN A 80 39.89 -11.26 -29.31
CA ASN A 80 38.53 -10.82 -29.00
C ASN A 80 37.56 -11.99 -28.82
N LYS A 81 37.67 -13.05 -29.65
CA LYS A 81 36.85 -14.26 -29.50
C LYS A 81 37.13 -15.00 -28.20
N GLN A 82 38.39 -15.08 -27.76
CA GLN A 82 38.77 -15.73 -26.49
C GLN A 82 38.23 -14.95 -25.27
N GLU A 83 38.44 -13.64 -25.22
CA GLU A 83 37.95 -12.78 -24.12
C GLU A 83 36.42 -12.80 -24.01
N ILE A 84 35.70 -12.78 -25.14
CA ILE A 84 34.23 -12.93 -25.17
C ILE A 84 33.82 -14.30 -24.62
N GLN A 85 34.54 -15.35 -24.96
CA GLN A 85 34.22 -16.71 -24.50
C GLN A 85 34.48 -16.87 -23.00
N GLU A 86 35.57 -16.32 -22.48
CA GLU A 86 35.88 -16.30 -21.05
C GLU A 86 34.83 -15.50 -20.28
N ALA A 87 34.47 -14.30 -20.74
CA ALA A 87 33.40 -13.51 -20.13
C ALA A 87 32.06 -14.27 -20.10
N ARG A 88 31.71 -14.98 -21.19
CA ARG A 88 30.51 -15.83 -21.21
C ARG A 88 30.59 -17.01 -20.25
N ASN A 89 31.78 -17.60 -20.09
CA ASN A 89 31.97 -18.70 -19.13
C ASN A 89 31.81 -18.20 -17.69
N ILE A 90 32.37 -17.04 -17.33
CA ILE A 90 32.16 -16.40 -16.02
C ILE A 90 30.67 -16.19 -15.75
N LEU A 91 29.92 -15.68 -16.73
CA LEU A 91 28.48 -15.46 -16.61
C LEU A 91 27.67 -16.77 -16.47
N ARG A 92 28.20 -17.91 -16.94
CA ARG A 92 27.57 -19.24 -16.84
C ARG A 92 27.93 -19.97 -15.56
N GLU A 93 29.21 -19.99 -15.20
CA GLU A 93 29.74 -20.79 -14.08
C GLU A 93 29.40 -20.18 -12.72
N GLU A 94 29.28 -18.86 -12.64
CA GLU A 94 28.91 -18.20 -11.39
C GLU A 94 27.38 -18.10 -11.20
N SER A 95 26.53 -18.82 -11.97
CA SER A 95 25.05 -18.73 -12.00
C SER A 95 24.38 -18.69 -10.61
N ASP A 96 25.00 -19.35 -9.63
CA ASP A 96 24.42 -19.60 -8.31
C ASP A 96 24.90 -18.61 -7.22
N HIS A 97 25.81 -17.69 -7.55
CA HIS A 97 26.36 -16.72 -6.59
C HIS A 97 25.63 -15.36 -6.67
N LYS A 98 25.01 -14.97 -5.55
CA LYS A 98 24.20 -13.76 -5.39
C LYS A 98 25.00 -12.46 -5.54
N TYR A 99 26.32 -12.50 -5.38
CA TYR A 99 27.21 -11.35 -5.57
C TYR A 99 28.47 -11.80 -6.27
N SER A 100 28.72 -11.32 -7.49
CA SER A 100 30.06 -11.45 -8.07
C SER A 100 30.42 -10.20 -8.87
N GLY A 101 31.51 -9.56 -8.47
CA GLY A 101 32.16 -8.55 -9.31
C GLY A 101 32.65 -9.16 -10.63
N GLY A 102 32.86 -10.48 -10.68
CA GLY A 102 33.20 -11.24 -11.88
C GLY A 102 32.16 -11.11 -12.99
N ARG A 103 30.86 -11.21 -12.68
CA ARG A 103 29.78 -11.02 -13.67
C ARG A 103 29.70 -9.59 -14.18
N ILE A 104 29.92 -8.60 -13.32
CA ILE A 104 29.95 -7.18 -13.72
C ILE A 104 31.10 -6.96 -14.70
N ALA A 105 32.32 -7.40 -14.35
CA ALA A 105 33.48 -7.30 -15.21
C ALA A 105 33.28 -8.05 -16.54
N ALA A 106 32.65 -9.23 -16.50
CA ALA A 106 32.30 -9.97 -17.70
C ALA A 106 31.30 -9.21 -18.58
N LEU A 107 30.26 -8.60 -18.01
CA LEU A 107 29.31 -7.75 -18.75
C LEU A 107 30.01 -6.51 -19.34
N GLU A 108 30.91 -5.87 -18.62
CA GLU A 108 31.70 -4.74 -19.13
C GLU A 108 32.61 -5.16 -20.30
N VAL A 109 33.24 -6.34 -20.23
CA VAL A 109 34.00 -6.91 -21.35
C VAL A 109 33.10 -7.13 -22.56
N LEU A 110 31.92 -7.73 -22.37
CA LEU A 110 30.96 -7.95 -23.46
C LEU A 110 30.42 -6.63 -24.05
N ASN A 111 30.26 -5.61 -23.21
CA ASN A 111 29.88 -4.25 -23.62
C ASN A 111 30.97 -3.64 -24.52
N ASN A 112 32.22 -3.68 -24.07
CA ASN A 112 33.36 -3.11 -24.80
C ASN A 112 33.69 -3.84 -26.10
N LYS A 113 33.36 -5.14 -26.21
CA LYS A 113 33.64 -5.97 -27.39
C LYS A 113 32.45 -6.06 -28.35
N GLY A 114 31.89 -4.91 -28.71
CA GLY A 114 30.83 -4.79 -29.72
C GLY A 114 29.45 -5.17 -29.22
N CYS A 115 29.20 -5.02 -27.91
CA CYS A 115 27.90 -5.25 -27.27
C CYS A 115 27.29 -6.60 -27.56
N GLN A 116 28.07 -7.61 -27.18
CA GLN A 116 27.59 -8.97 -27.14
C GLN A 116 26.49 -9.07 -26.08
N GLY A 117 25.25 -9.34 -26.52
CA GLY A 117 24.14 -9.59 -25.61
C GLY A 117 24.33 -10.89 -24.83
N ASN A 118 23.66 -10.96 -23.68
CA ASN A 118 23.49 -12.15 -22.87
C ASN A 118 22.02 -12.30 -22.45
N PRO A 119 21.12 -12.70 -23.38
CA PRO A 119 19.73 -12.93 -23.05
C PRO A 119 19.60 -14.10 -22.07
N GLY A 120 18.66 -13.99 -21.12
CA GLY A 120 18.45 -15.01 -20.10
C GLY A 120 19.51 -15.03 -19.00
N LEU A 121 20.21 -13.91 -18.77
CA LEU A 121 21.18 -13.80 -17.67
C LEU A 121 20.50 -14.07 -16.32
N GLU A 122 21.04 -15.01 -15.55
CA GLU A 122 20.60 -15.30 -14.17
C GLU A 122 21.44 -14.51 -13.17
N ALA A 123 20.94 -13.34 -12.74
CA ALA A 123 21.62 -12.42 -11.83
C ALA A 123 20.69 -11.84 -10.76
N ALA A 124 19.83 -12.69 -10.18
CA ALA A 124 18.94 -12.31 -9.09
C ALA A 124 19.74 -11.84 -7.86
N GLY A 125 19.37 -10.68 -7.32
CA GLY A 125 20.02 -10.07 -6.15
C GLY A 125 21.43 -9.51 -6.41
N ALA A 126 21.92 -9.54 -7.65
CA ALA A 126 23.25 -9.05 -7.97
C ALA A 126 23.35 -7.53 -7.73
N ASN A 127 24.50 -7.10 -7.19
CA ASN A 127 24.83 -5.68 -7.11
C ASN A 127 25.50 -5.25 -8.41
N MET A 128 24.82 -4.43 -9.19
CA MET A 128 25.23 -3.82 -10.46
C MET A 128 24.96 -2.31 -10.42
N ALA A 129 25.04 -1.70 -9.22
CA ALA A 129 24.91 -0.27 -9.08
C ALA A 129 26.01 0.44 -9.89
N GLU A 130 25.66 1.57 -10.52
CA GLU A 130 26.57 2.40 -11.33
C GLU A 130 27.16 1.70 -12.58
N LEU A 131 26.72 0.47 -12.91
CA LEU A 131 27.13 -0.24 -14.11
C LEU A 131 26.82 0.59 -15.37
N THR A 132 27.78 0.72 -16.27
CA THR A 132 27.65 1.50 -17.51
C THR A 132 27.68 0.59 -18.74
N LEU A 133 26.55 0.48 -19.45
CA LEU A 133 26.38 -0.36 -20.64
C LEU A 133 26.12 0.47 -21.93
N ASN A 134 26.72 1.67 -22.04
CA ASN A 134 26.50 2.60 -23.15
C ASN A 134 27.71 3.42 -23.65
N PRO A 135 27.67 3.95 -24.91
CA PRO A 135 26.86 3.52 -26.05
C PRO A 135 27.69 2.66 -27.01
N CYS A 136 27.19 1.48 -27.35
CA CYS A 136 27.81 0.59 -28.32
C CYS A 136 27.77 1.19 -29.73
N GLN A 137 28.92 1.58 -30.27
CA GLN A 137 29.01 2.03 -31.65
C GLN A 137 29.80 0.99 -32.45
N SER A 138 29.23 0.54 -33.57
CA SER A 138 29.99 -0.20 -34.57
C SER A 138 29.96 0.54 -35.89
N LEU A 139 31.08 0.49 -36.60
CA LEU A 139 31.21 1.00 -37.95
C LEU A 139 30.90 -0.14 -38.91
N SER A 140 29.93 0.08 -39.79
CA SER A 140 29.67 -0.81 -40.92
C SER A 140 29.83 -0.03 -42.22
N PHE A 141 30.48 -0.65 -43.20
CA PHE A 141 30.54 -0.10 -44.55
C PHE A 141 29.47 -0.80 -45.39
N SER A 142 28.47 -0.05 -45.84
CA SER A 142 27.44 -0.59 -46.75
C SER A 142 27.13 0.42 -47.85
N GLN A 143 27.05 -0.07 -49.08
CA GLN A 143 26.74 0.74 -50.28
C GLN A 143 27.63 1.99 -50.42
N GLY A 144 28.95 1.84 -50.25
CA GLY A 144 29.90 2.96 -50.43
C GLY A 144 29.87 4.02 -49.33
N SER A 145 29.10 3.83 -48.26
CA SER A 145 28.98 4.75 -47.13
C SER A 145 29.36 4.11 -45.80
N LEU A 146 30.07 4.87 -44.96
CA LEU A 146 30.36 4.51 -43.57
C LEU A 146 29.11 4.79 -42.74
N LYS A 147 28.48 3.75 -42.19
CA LYS A 147 27.33 3.84 -41.29
C LYS A 147 27.77 3.53 -39.86
N VAL A 148 27.48 4.44 -38.95
CA VAL A 148 27.57 4.19 -37.50
C VAL A 148 26.29 3.48 -37.09
N ASN A 149 26.40 2.20 -36.73
CA ASN A 149 25.30 1.43 -36.17
C ASN A 149 25.38 1.56 -34.64
N LYS A 150 24.32 2.11 -34.05
CA LYS A 150 24.15 2.16 -32.59
C LYS A 150 23.48 0.87 -32.15
N TYR A 151 24.19 0.05 -31.38
CA TYR A 151 23.64 -1.13 -30.73
C TYR A 151 23.40 -0.84 -29.26
N SER A 152 22.58 -1.67 -28.64
CA SER A 152 22.39 -1.73 -27.20
C SER A 152 22.63 -3.16 -26.77
N MET A 153 23.25 -3.36 -25.61
CA MET A 153 23.41 -4.71 -25.06
C MET A 153 22.03 -5.39 -24.93
N ASP A 154 21.96 -6.67 -25.30
CA ASP A 154 20.76 -7.48 -25.15
C ASP A 154 20.80 -8.27 -23.85
N LEU A 155 19.97 -7.89 -22.89
CA LEU A 155 19.71 -8.59 -21.64
C LEU A 155 18.26 -9.07 -21.58
N SER A 156 17.61 -9.28 -22.72
CA SER A 156 16.22 -9.76 -22.76
C SER A 156 16.06 -11.10 -22.03
N TYR A 157 14.90 -11.31 -21.42
CA TYR A 157 14.55 -12.52 -20.67
C TYR A 157 15.45 -12.81 -19.45
N SER A 158 16.28 -11.88 -19.03
CA SER A 158 17.16 -12.06 -17.87
C SER A 158 16.39 -12.09 -16.56
N ASN A 159 16.86 -12.85 -15.59
CA ASN A 159 16.39 -12.82 -14.21
C ASN A 159 17.27 -11.89 -13.38
N LEU A 160 16.75 -10.71 -13.11
CA LEU A 160 17.35 -9.62 -12.34
C LEU A 160 16.51 -9.31 -11.09
N THR A 161 15.77 -10.32 -10.58
CA THR A 161 14.90 -10.19 -9.41
C THR A 161 15.68 -9.67 -8.22
N GLY A 162 15.27 -8.54 -7.65
CA GLY A 162 15.93 -7.93 -6.49
C GLY A 162 17.35 -7.43 -6.74
N ALA A 163 17.82 -7.37 -7.99
CA ALA A 163 19.13 -6.83 -8.31
C ALA A 163 19.23 -5.33 -7.97
N ASP A 164 20.40 -4.87 -7.56
CA ASP A 164 20.70 -3.45 -7.42
C ASP A 164 21.28 -2.93 -8.73
N LEU A 165 20.54 -2.10 -9.43
CA LEU A 165 20.91 -1.40 -10.66
C LEU A 165 20.83 0.12 -10.43
N SER A 166 20.92 0.57 -9.17
CA SER A 166 20.82 1.98 -8.86
C SER A 166 21.94 2.77 -9.52
N ARG A 167 21.62 3.94 -10.06
CA ARG A 167 22.56 4.80 -10.81
C ARG A 167 23.21 4.16 -12.06
N ALA A 168 22.79 2.96 -12.48
CA ALA A 168 23.34 2.33 -13.69
C ALA A 168 23.00 3.13 -14.97
N ASP A 169 23.91 3.17 -15.93
CA ASP A 169 23.67 3.70 -17.28
C ASP A 169 23.28 2.56 -18.23
N LEU A 170 21.99 2.52 -18.54
CA LEU A 170 21.28 1.50 -19.31
C LEU A 170 20.47 2.12 -20.47
N VAL A 171 20.86 3.30 -20.97
CA VAL A 171 20.34 3.91 -22.21
C VAL A 171 20.22 2.86 -23.32
N GLY A 172 19.05 2.80 -23.96
CA GLY A 172 18.79 1.94 -25.11
C GLY A 172 18.79 0.42 -24.85
N ILE A 173 19.14 -0.06 -23.66
CA ILE A 173 19.32 -1.50 -23.38
C ILE A 173 18.08 -2.32 -23.75
N ASN A 174 18.27 -3.53 -24.27
CA ASN A 174 17.15 -4.46 -24.46
C ASN A 174 16.98 -5.32 -23.21
N LEU A 175 15.90 -5.05 -22.46
CA LEU A 175 15.45 -5.79 -21.26
C LEU A 175 14.08 -6.44 -21.50
N ARG A 176 13.68 -6.66 -22.77
CA ARG A 176 12.39 -7.26 -23.12
C ARG A 176 12.17 -8.57 -22.37
N GLY A 177 11.00 -8.71 -21.74
CA GLY A 177 10.60 -9.93 -21.03
C GLY A 177 11.42 -10.28 -19.79
N SER A 178 12.35 -9.42 -19.36
CA SER A 178 13.20 -9.68 -18.18
C SER A 178 12.39 -9.63 -16.88
N ASN A 179 12.85 -10.36 -15.87
CA ASN A 179 12.31 -10.32 -14.52
C ASN A 179 13.13 -9.36 -13.65
N LEU A 180 12.58 -8.18 -13.38
CA LEU A 180 13.12 -7.11 -12.55
C LEU A 180 12.27 -6.89 -11.28
N GLN A 181 11.51 -7.91 -10.85
CA GLN A 181 10.67 -7.81 -9.65
C GLN A 181 11.51 -7.40 -8.45
N LYS A 182 11.04 -6.39 -7.70
CA LYS A 182 11.73 -5.82 -6.54
C LYS A 182 13.16 -5.32 -6.78
N ALA A 183 13.59 -5.17 -8.05
CA ALA A 183 14.91 -4.62 -8.36
C ALA A 183 15.00 -3.15 -7.94
N ASN A 184 16.20 -2.71 -7.57
CA ASN A 184 16.49 -1.32 -7.26
C ASN A 184 17.08 -0.62 -8.49
N LEU A 185 16.28 0.20 -9.18
CA LEU A 185 16.66 0.99 -10.36
C LEU A 185 16.68 2.50 -10.03
N ALA A 186 16.82 2.86 -8.75
CA ALA A 186 16.77 4.25 -8.32
C ALA A 186 17.87 5.07 -8.99
N ASN A 187 17.50 6.20 -9.59
CA ASN A 187 18.39 7.09 -10.35
C ASN A 187 19.09 6.43 -11.56
N ALA A 188 18.66 5.25 -12.02
CA ALA A 188 19.22 4.63 -13.22
C ALA A 188 18.85 5.41 -14.49
N ASN A 189 19.72 5.40 -15.50
CA ASN A 189 19.45 5.98 -16.81
C ASN A 189 18.97 4.88 -17.78
N LEU A 190 17.68 4.85 -18.07
CA LEU A 190 17.01 3.90 -18.97
C LEU A 190 16.46 4.60 -20.23
N GLU A 191 17.05 5.73 -20.65
CA GLU A 191 16.55 6.49 -21.80
C GLU A 191 16.52 5.60 -23.05
N GLY A 192 15.35 5.42 -23.65
CA GLY A 192 15.17 4.60 -24.84
C GLY A 192 15.27 3.08 -24.63
N ALA A 193 15.37 2.60 -23.39
CA ALA A 193 15.45 1.17 -23.10
C ALA A 193 14.20 0.41 -23.56
N ASP A 194 14.38 -0.85 -23.97
CA ASP A 194 13.30 -1.75 -24.38
C ASP A 194 12.92 -2.69 -23.24
N LEU A 195 11.82 -2.39 -22.55
CA LEU A 195 11.28 -3.11 -21.39
C LEU A 195 9.93 -3.79 -21.72
N ARG A 196 9.65 -4.04 -23.01
CA ARG A 196 8.39 -4.66 -23.43
C ARG A 196 8.18 -6.00 -22.74
N GLY A 197 7.02 -6.19 -22.12
CA GLY A 197 6.71 -7.43 -21.39
C GLY A 197 7.57 -7.71 -20.16
N ALA A 198 8.42 -6.77 -19.70
CA ALA A 198 9.23 -6.96 -18.52
C ALA A 198 8.36 -7.01 -17.23
N LYS A 199 8.81 -7.78 -16.25
CA LYS A 199 8.19 -7.91 -14.92
C LYS A 199 8.92 -6.99 -13.94
N LEU A 200 8.29 -5.91 -13.51
CA LEU A 200 8.83 -4.84 -12.68
C LEU A 200 8.01 -4.66 -11.38
N GLN A 201 7.21 -5.67 -11.00
CA GLN A 201 6.35 -5.56 -9.81
C GLN A 201 7.17 -5.25 -8.56
N GLY A 202 6.76 -4.20 -7.83
CA GLY A 202 7.46 -3.72 -6.64
C GLY A 202 8.87 -3.16 -6.87
N ALA A 203 9.31 -2.95 -8.12
CA ALA A 203 10.63 -2.37 -8.40
C ALA A 203 10.73 -0.91 -7.92
N ASN A 204 11.92 -0.47 -7.54
CA ASN A 204 12.20 0.90 -7.15
C ASN A 204 12.81 1.68 -8.32
N LEU A 205 12.02 2.47 -9.03
CA LEU A 205 12.41 3.33 -10.16
C LEU A 205 12.46 4.83 -9.76
N ALA A 206 12.59 5.12 -8.46
CA ALA A 206 12.60 6.50 -7.98
C ALA A 206 13.69 7.32 -8.67
N ARG A 207 13.30 8.46 -9.26
CA ARG A 207 14.17 9.38 -10.02
C ARG A 207 14.91 8.76 -11.20
N ALA A 208 14.51 7.58 -11.67
CA ALA A 208 15.08 6.98 -12.87
C ALA A 208 14.74 7.80 -14.12
N ASN A 209 15.62 7.80 -15.12
CA ASN A 209 15.37 8.40 -16.43
C ASN A 209 14.84 7.36 -17.40
N LEU A 210 13.52 7.28 -17.60
CA LEU A 210 12.85 6.38 -18.54
C LEU A 210 12.39 7.11 -19.81
N LYS A 211 12.97 8.26 -20.11
CA LYS A 211 12.61 9.06 -21.29
C LYS A 211 12.65 8.19 -22.55
N LYS A 212 11.58 8.19 -23.35
CA LYS A 212 11.44 7.37 -24.57
C LYS A 212 11.58 5.84 -24.37
N ALA A 213 11.56 5.33 -23.14
CA ALA A 213 11.60 3.90 -22.89
C ALA A 213 10.33 3.21 -23.41
N LYS A 214 10.46 1.94 -23.85
CA LYS A 214 9.38 1.12 -24.40
C LYS A 214 8.93 0.11 -23.34
N LEU A 215 7.77 0.35 -22.73
CA LEU A 215 7.20 -0.45 -21.63
C LEU A 215 5.86 -1.11 -22.01
N GLN A 216 5.59 -1.30 -23.30
CA GLN A 216 4.32 -1.88 -23.73
C GLN A 216 4.15 -3.28 -23.15
N ASN A 217 2.95 -3.58 -22.66
CA ASN A 217 2.61 -4.87 -22.03
C ASN A 217 3.48 -5.27 -20.82
N SER A 218 4.18 -4.34 -20.19
CA SER A 218 4.98 -4.63 -18.99
C SER A 218 4.13 -4.67 -17.71
N TYR A 219 4.68 -5.23 -16.63
CA TYR A 219 3.99 -5.39 -15.34
C TYR A 219 4.71 -4.62 -14.24
N LEU A 220 4.16 -3.49 -13.81
CA LEU A 220 4.75 -2.54 -12.86
C LEU A 220 3.96 -2.44 -11.55
N ASP A 221 3.10 -3.41 -11.24
CA ASP A 221 2.23 -3.42 -10.06
C ASP A 221 3.00 -3.02 -8.78
N GLY A 222 2.52 -1.98 -8.09
CA GLY A 222 3.09 -1.48 -6.84
C GLY A 222 4.51 -0.88 -6.93
N SER A 223 5.04 -0.63 -8.14
CA SER A 223 6.37 -0.04 -8.31
C SER A 223 6.46 1.42 -7.87
N ASN A 224 7.66 1.85 -7.46
CA ASN A 224 7.93 3.22 -7.04
C ASN A 224 8.56 4.04 -8.17
N LEU A 225 7.81 5.01 -8.71
CA LEU A 225 8.22 5.92 -9.79
C LEU A 225 8.36 7.37 -9.30
N TYR A 226 8.56 7.58 -7.99
CA TYR A 226 8.69 8.90 -7.38
C TYR A 226 9.73 9.77 -8.11
N GLY A 227 9.29 10.91 -8.65
CA GLY A 227 10.16 11.86 -9.36
C GLY A 227 10.84 11.32 -10.63
N ALA A 228 10.40 10.19 -11.18
CA ALA A 228 10.98 9.62 -12.39
C ALA A 228 10.73 10.50 -13.62
N ASN A 229 11.68 10.48 -14.57
CA ASN A 229 11.49 11.12 -15.87
C ASN A 229 10.91 10.11 -16.87
N LEU A 230 9.60 10.20 -17.11
CA LEU A 230 8.82 9.32 -17.98
C LEU A 230 8.49 9.98 -19.34
N GLN A 231 9.17 11.07 -19.68
CA GLN A 231 8.85 11.86 -20.87
C GLN A 231 8.89 11.00 -22.13
N SER A 232 7.79 10.98 -22.89
CA SER A 232 7.64 10.19 -24.11
C SER A 232 7.86 8.67 -23.95
N ALA A 233 7.80 8.15 -22.73
CA ALA A 233 7.81 6.70 -22.50
C ALA A 233 6.50 6.08 -22.97
N ASP A 234 6.57 4.83 -23.43
CA ASP A 234 5.40 4.12 -23.96
C ASP A 234 4.98 2.97 -23.04
N PHE A 235 3.93 3.21 -22.26
CA PHE A 235 3.29 2.28 -21.35
C PHE A 235 1.98 1.69 -21.93
N SER A 236 1.78 1.71 -23.25
CA SER A 236 0.52 1.20 -23.82
C SER A 236 0.25 -0.25 -23.38
N GLU A 237 -0.96 -0.51 -22.90
CA GLU A 237 -1.41 -1.84 -22.41
C GLU A 237 -0.58 -2.39 -21.23
N ALA A 238 0.25 -1.57 -20.58
CA ALA A 238 1.00 -1.96 -19.39
C ALA A 238 0.08 -2.09 -18.16
N ASN A 239 0.49 -2.94 -17.21
CA ASN A 239 -0.12 -3.04 -15.91
C ASN A 239 0.61 -2.14 -14.90
N LEU A 240 -0.06 -1.08 -14.45
CA LEU A 240 0.45 -0.04 -13.56
C LEU A 240 -0.47 0.09 -12.32
N PHE A 241 -1.08 -1.02 -11.90
CA PHE A 241 -1.88 -1.08 -10.67
C PHE A 241 -1.08 -0.59 -9.46
N GLU A 242 -1.64 0.32 -8.67
CA GLU A 242 -1.04 0.85 -7.42
C GLU A 242 0.37 1.47 -7.55
N ILE A 243 0.77 1.95 -8.72
CA ILE A 243 2.07 2.62 -8.85
C ILE A 243 2.16 3.92 -8.06
N ARG A 244 3.38 4.28 -7.63
CA ARG A 244 3.68 5.52 -6.93
C ARG A 244 4.46 6.48 -7.82
N ALA A 245 3.78 7.31 -8.61
CA ALA A 245 4.37 8.26 -9.57
C ALA A 245 4.25 9.74 -9.14
N LEU A 246 4.30 10.01 -7.83
CA LEU A 246 4.32 11.35 -7.27
C LEU A 246 5.51 12.14 -7.86
N TRP A 247 5.23 13.34 -8.38
CA TRP A 247 6.22 14.27 -8.99
C TRP A 247 6.90 13.76 -10.28
N ALA A 248 6.39 12.69 -10.89
CA ALA A 248 6.95 12.19 -12.14
C ALA A 248 6.76 13.21 -13.29
N ASN A 249 7.75 13.29 -14.19
CA ASN A 249 7.63 14.00 -15.46
C ASN A 249 7.15 13.04 -16.54
N SER A 250 5.86 13.04 -16.82
CA SER A 250 5.19 12.13 -17.76
C SER A 250 4.70 12.85 -19.02
N ARG A 251 5.36 13.96 -19.40
CA ARG A 251 5.01 14.71 -20.60
C ARG A 251 5.06 13.82 -21.84
N ASN A 252 4.01 13.87 -22.66
CA ASN A 252 3.88 13.08 -23.88
C ASN A 252 4.03 11.55 -23.69
N ALA A 253 3.90 11.04 -22.46
CA ALA A 253 3.92 9.60 -22.21
C ALA A 253 2.65 8.94 -22.76
N ASN A 254 2.78 7.72 -23.28
CA ASN A 254 1.67 6.95 -23.80
C ASN A 254 1.18 5.95 -22.75
N PHE A 255 -0.03 6.14 -22.24
CA PHE A 255 -0.74 5.25 -21.31
C PHE A 255 -1.99 4.63 -21.97
N ASN A 256 -2.05 4.56 -23.30
CA ASN A 256 -3.18 4.03 -24.04
C ASN A 256 -3.55 2.62 -23.54
N ARG A 257 -4.80 2.43 -23.10
CA ARG A 257 -5.33 1.19 -22.52
C ARG A 257 -4.55 0.62 -21.34
N ALA A 258 -3.70 1.43 -20.68
CA ALA A 258 -2.97 1.00 -19.51
C ALA A 258 -3.92 0.76 -18.32
N LYS A 259 -3.57 -0.18 -17.45
CA LYS A 259 -4.25 -0.46 -16.18
C LYS A 259 -3.62 0.38 -15.09
N LEU A 260 -4.27 1.47 -14.68
CA LEU A 260 -3.76 2.45 -13.72
C LEU A 260 -4.64 2.50 -12.46
N GLN A 261 -5.37 1.42 -12.15
CA GLN A 261 -6.25 1.46 -10.97
C GLN A 261 -5.42 1.68 -9.71
N SER A 262 -5.93 2.56 -8.84
CA SER A 262 -5.25 2.98 -7.60
C SER A 262 -3.86 3.61 -7.78
N ALA A 263 -3.48 4.01 -9.01
CA ALA A 263 -2.21 4.69 -9.26
C ALA A 263 -2.16 6.09 -8.65
N ASN A 264 -0.99 6.51 -8.17
CA ASN A 264 -0.77 7.83 -7.58
C ASN A 264 0.11 8.71 -8.48
N PHE A 265 -0.50 9.66 -9.19
CA PHE A 265 0.14 10.68 -10.03
C PHE A 265 0.06 12.09 -9.42
N ASN A 266 -0.05 12.20 -8.09
CA ASN A 266 -0.15 13.51 -7.47
C ASN A 266 1.03 14.40 -7.89
N ARG A 267 0.75 15.66 -8.23
CA ARG A 267 1.74 16.66 -8.65
C ARG A 267 2.63 16.22 -9.83
N ALA A 268 2.23 15.21 -10.60
CA ALA A 268 2.95 14.80 -11.81
C ALA A 268 2.69 15.79 -12.95
N ASP A 269 3.67 15.91 -13.85
CA ASP A 269 3.51 16.62 -15.11
C ASP A 269 3.01 15.66 -16.19
N LEU A 270 1.76 15.81 -16.61
CA LEU A 270 1.05 14.92 -17.53
C LEU A 270 0.66 15.62 -18.84
N ARG A 271 1.33 16.74 -19.16
CA ARG A 271 1.02 17.52 -20.35
C ARG A 271 1.29 16.72 -21.63
N GLY A 272 0.30 16.66 -22.50
CA GLY A 272 0.35 15.91 -23.75
C GLY A 272 0.38 14.38 -23.59
N ALA A 273 0.21 13.85 -22.37
CA ALA A 273 0.12 12.40 -22.17
C ALA A 273 -1.14 11.81 -22.83
N ASP A 274 -1.07 10.54 -23.22
CA ASP A 274 -2.18 9.82 -23.85
C ASP A 274 -2.76 8.75 -22.91
N PHE A 275 -3.93 9.00 -22.35
CA PHE A 275 -4.72 8.09 -21.53
C PHE A 275 -5.89 7.46 -22.29
N TYR A 276 -5.84 7.40 -23.63
CA TYR A 276 -6.94 6.84 -24.42
C TYR A 276 -7.36 5.46 -23.91
N LYS A 277 -8.62 5.33 -23.46
CA LYS A 277 -9.20 4.11 -22.89
C LYS A 277 -8.41 3.48 -21.74
N ALA A 278 -7.56 4.24 -21.05
CA ALA A 278 -6.86 3.79 -19.87
C ALA A 278 -7.85 3.60 -18.70
N ASN A 279 -7.55 2.67 -17.78
CA ASN A 279 -8.33 2.49 -16.56
C ASN A 279 -7.67 3.22 -15.39
N LEU A 280 -8.22 4.36 -14.95
CA LEU A 280 -7.75 5.15 -13.80
C LEU A 280 -8.69 5.04 -12.58
N GLU A 281 -9.49 3.98 -12.48
CA GLU A 281 -10.39 3.77 -11.35
C GLU A 281 -9.62 3.83 -10.01
N ASN A 282 -10.13 4.56 -9.02
CA ASN A 282 -9.46 4.85 -7.74
C ASN A 282 -8.09 5.57 -7.81
N ALA A 283 -7.63 6.00 -8.98
CA ALA A 283 -6.35 6.70 -9.09
C ALA A 283 -6.42 8.13 -8.49
N SER A 284 -5.25 8.67 -8.13
CA SER A 284 -5.11 10.01 -7.58
C SER A 284 -4.25 10.88 -8.47
N LEU A 285 -4.79 12.00 -8.96
CA LEU A 285 -4.09 12.98 -9.82
C LEU A 285 -4.10 14.38 -9.19
N ARG A 286 -4.11 14.45 -7.85
CA ARG A 286 -4.22 15.73 -7.14
C ARG A 286 -3.08 16.65 -7.52
N PHE A 287 -3.38 17.91 -7.83
CA PHE A 287 -2.39 18.91 -8.25
C PHE A 287 -1.55 18.51 -9.48
N ALA A 288 -1.92 17.48 -10.23
CA ALA A 288 -1.24 17.11 -11.46
C ALA A 288 -1.57 18.10 -12.58
N ASP A 289 -0.71 18.17 -13.60
CA ASP A 289 -0.89 19.03 -14.76
C ASP A 289 -1.25 18.21 -16.01
N LEU A 290 -2.54 18.19 -16.37
CA LEU A 290 -3.06 17.56 -17.60
C LEU A 290 -3.35 18.62 -18.68
N SER A 291 -2.78 19.81 -18.57
CA SER A 291 -2.99 20.84 -19.59
C SER A 291 -2.34 20.44 -20.93
N SER A 292 -2.62 21.23 -21.97
CA SER A 292 -1.90 21.11 -23.25
C SER A 292 -2.17 19.79 -23.99
N THR A 293 -3.38 19.62 -24.52
CA THR A 293 -3.78 18.53 -25.43
C THR A 293 -3.66 17.10 -24.88
N THR A 294 -3.56 16.92 -23.55
CA THR A 294 -3.62 15.58 -22.92
C THR A 294 -4.88 14.84 -23.35
N ASN A 295 -4.71 13.65 -23.89
CA ASN A 295 -5.80 12.82 -24.41
C ASN A 295 -6.35 11.93 -23.30
N VAL A 296 -7.55 12.20 -22.82
CA VAL A 296 -8.23 11.42 -21.77
C VAL A 296 -9.48 10.73 -22.35
N ARG A 297 -9.58 10.64 -23.68
CA ARG A 297 -10.74 10.09 -24.37
C ARG A 297 -11.02 8.65 -23.97
N GLY A 298 -12.27 8.37 -23.61
CA GLY A 298 -12.71 7.02 -23.28
C GLY A 298 -12.10 6.42 -22.01
N ALA A 299 -11.29 7.17 -21.25
CA ALA A 299 -10.66 6.69 -20.03
C ALA A 299 -11.69 6.41 -18.93
N GLN A 300 -11.46 5.41 -18.09
CA GLN A 300 -12.28 5.12 -16.92
C GLN A 300 -11.77 5.92 -15.74
N LEU A 301 -12.52 6.94 -15.32
CA LEU A 301 -12.15 7.86 -14.24
C LEU A 301 -12.96 7.59 -12.95
N LYS A 302 -13.33 6.35 -12.62
CA LYS A 302 -14.34 6.06 -11.58
C LYS A 302 -13.77 5.33 -10.35
N PRO A 303 -13.76 5.88 -9.13
CA PRO A 303 -13.68 7.30 -8.74
C PRO A 303 -12.23 7.80 -8.74
N THR A 304 -11.83 8.56 -9.76
CA THR A 304 -10.49 9.18 -9.81
C THR A 304 -10.47 10.53 -9.08
N ASN A 305 -9.44 10.80 -8.27
CA ASN A 305 -9.31 12.07 -7.56
C ASN A 305 -8.64 13.15 -8.43
N LEU A 306 -9.42 14.14 -8.87
CA LEU A 306 -8.99 15.26 -9.72
C LEU A 306 -8.87 16.59 -8.96
N ARG A 307 -8.75 16.57 -7.62
CA ARG A 307 -8.67 17.80 -6.83
C ARG A 307 -7.44 18.62 -7.22
N GLU A 308 -7.67 19.89 -7.56
CA GLU A 308 -6.62 20.85 -7.94
C GLU A 308 -5.82 20.46 -9.21
N THR A 309 -6.30 19.46 -9.95
CA THR A 309 -5.69 19.04 -11.22
C THR A 309 -5.91 20.10 -12.30
N GLN A 310 -4.88 20.48 -13.05
CA GLN A 310 -5.01 21.43 -14.15
C GLN A 310 -5.57 20.72 -15.39
N LEU A 311 -6.72 21.15 -15.89
CA LEU A 311 -7.38 20.51 -17.05
C LEU A 311 -7.45 21.39 -18.30
N LYS A 312 -6.80 22.56 -18.30
CA LYS A 312 -6.87 23.50 -19.43
C LYS A 312 -6.48 22.85 -20.76
N GLY A 313 -7.44 22.74 -21.70
CA GLY A 313 -7.24 22.16 -23.02
C GLY A 313 -7.11 20.63 -23.06
N ALA A 314 -7.36 19.92 -21.96
CA ALA A 314 -7.42 18.46 -21.92
C ALA A 314 -8.65 17.95 -22.70
N ASP A 315 -8.53 16.77 -23.30
CA ASP A 315 -9.58 16.16 -24.10
C ASP A 315 -10.22 14.97 -23.38
N LEU A 316 -11.37 15.21 -22.75
CA LEU A 316 -12.10 14.23 -21.94
C LEU A 316 -13.27 13.61 -22.73
N TRP A 317 -13.26 13.68 -24.07
CA TRP A 317 -14.38 13.20 -24.88
C TRP A 317 -14.64 11.70 -24.67
N GLY A 318 -15.84 11.37 -24.18
CA GLY A 318 -16.24 10.00 -23.87
C GLY A 318 -15.58 9.40 -22.63
N ALA A 319 -14.85 10.18 -21.83
CA ALA A 319 -14.30 9.71 -20.55
C ALA A 319 -15.45 9.33 -19.59
N LYS A 320 -15.32 8.18 -18.93
CA LYS A 320 -16.32 7.69 -17.97
C LYS A 320 -16.06 8.29 -16.60
N MET A 321 -16.97 9.13 -16.12
CA MET A 321 -16.82 9.86 -14.85
C MET A 321 -17.77 9.31 -13.79
N TRP A 322 -17.41 9.49 -12.52
CA TRP A 322 -18.23 9.06 -11.38
C TRP A 322 -19.27 10.11 -10.98
N SER A 323 -18.93 11.41 -11.06
CA SER A 323 -19.85 12.49 -10.70
C SER A 323 -19.43 13.83 -11.32
N THR A 324 -20.38 14.76 -11.46
CA THR A 324 -20.06 16.14 -11.87
C THR A 324 -19.13 16.83 -10.85
N PHE A 325 -19.26 16.52 -9.56
CA PHE A 325 -18.41 17.07 -8.51
C PHE A 325 -16.94 16.66 -8.64
N GLN A 326 -16.66 15.49 -9.23
CA GLN A 326 -15.32 15.01 -9.50
C GLN A 326 -14.54 15.98 -10.40
N ILE A 327 -15.12 16.38 -11.52
CA ILE A 327 -14.52 17.29 -12.49
C ILE A 327 -14.47 18.73 -11.95
N LYS A 328 -15.51 19.16 -11.24
CA LYS A 328 -15.58 20.53 -10.69
C LYS A 328 -14.53 20.83 -9.61
N GLN A 329 -13.83 19.82 -9.08
CA GLN A 329 -12.70 19.99 -8.17
C GLN A 329 -11.36 20.27 -8.88
N ALA A 330 -11.30 20.07 -10.19
CA ALA A 330 -10.14 20.42 -10.99
C ALA A 330 -10.15 21.92 -11.33
N LYS A 331 -8.96 22.44 -11.60
CA LYS A 331 -8.77 23.80 -12.11
C LYS A 331 -8.98 23.85 -13.61
N ASN A 332 -9.55 24.96 -14.09
CA ASN A 332 -9.82 25.23 -15.51
C ASN A 332 -10.63 24.12 -16.20
N TRP A 333 -11.49 23.41 -15.47
CA TRP A 333 -12.29 22.32 -16.03
C TRP A 333 -13.25 22.80 -17.12
N GLN A 334 -13.66 24.07 -17.09
CA GLN A 334 -14.50 24.71 -18.11
C GLN A 334 -13.79 24.84 -19.46
N GLU A 335 -12.46 24.82 -19.47
CA GLU A 335 -11.62 24.92 -20.68
C GLU A 335 -11.25 23.54 -21.25
N THR A 336 -11.95 22.48 -20.85
CA THR A 336 -11.74 21.12 -21.37
C THR A 336 -12.61 20.83 -22.59
N LYS A 337 -12.17 19.91 -23.44
CA LYS A 337 -13.02 19.35 -24.50
C LYS A 337 -13.84 18.20 -23.92
N MET A 338 -15.15 18.39 -23.84
CA MET A 338 -16.12 17.39 -23.38
C MET A 338 -17.31 17.33 -24.34
N MET A 339 -18.06 16.22 -24.31
CA MET A 339 -19.31 16.11 -25.06
C MET A 339 -20.35 17.06 -24.48
N SER A 340 -21.21 17.67 -25.30
CA SER A 340 -22.22 18.65 -24.82
C SER A 340 -23.16 18.08 -23.76
N ASN A 341 -23.44 16.77 -23.81
CA ASN A 341 -24.28 16.04 -22.86
C ASN A 341 -23.47 15.22 -21.84
N TRP A 342 -22.19 15.55 -21.59
CA TRP A 342 -21.33 14.75 -20.70
C TRP A 342 -21.93 14.54 -19.30
N GLU A 343 -22.66 15.52 -18.75
CA GLU A 343 -23.34 15.37 -17.45
C GLU A 343 -24.42 14.27 -17.47
N GLN A 344 -25.06 14.04 -18.63
CA GLN A 344 -26.04 12.96 -18.85
C GLN A 344 -25.37 11.61 -19.13
N GLN A 345 -24.09 11.62 -19.53
CA GLN A 345 -23.27 10.43 -19.78
C GLN A 345 -22.56 9.92 -18.53
N ILE A 346 -22.61 10.68 -17.43
CA ILE A 346 -22.31 10.11 -16.11
C ILE A 346 -23.31 8.97 -15.98
N GLU A 347 -22.81 7.75 -16.21
CA GLU A 347 -23.60 6.53 -16.09
C GLU A 347 -24.40 6.69 -14.80
N GLN A 348 -25.73 6.70 -14.90
CA GLN A 348 -26.58 6.40 -13.75
C GLN A 348 -26.40 4.92 -13.42
N GLU A 349 -25.17 4.51 -13.11
CA GLU A 349 -24.99 3.54 -12.07
C GLU A 349 -25.57 4.22 -10.84
N ARG A 350 -26.64 3.62 -10.28
CA ARG A 350 -27.00 3.89 -8.89
C ARG A 350 -25.67 3.95 -8.17
N LEU A 351 -25.32 5.11 -7.59
CA LEU A 351 -24.15 5.25 -6.73
C LEU A 351 -24.00 3.91 -6.01
N PRO A 352 -22.89 3.16 -6.18
CA PRO A 352 -22.72 1.95 -5.40
C PRO A 352 -23.05 2.36 -3.97
N ARG A 353 -23.95 1.60 -3.34
CA ARG A 353 -24.47 1.98 -2.04
C ARG A 353 -23.25 2.27 -1.18
N LEU A 354 -23.18 3.46 -0.60
CA LEU A 354 -22.05 3.76 0.28
C LEU A 354 -22.05 2.70 1.36
N ARG A 355 -20.98 1.90 1.44
CA ARG A 355 -20.84 0.85 2.43
C ARG A 355 -20.20 1.45 3.65
N ILE A 356 -20.97 1.54 4.73
CA ILE A 356 -20.49 2.06 6.00
C ILE A 356 -20.54 0.93 7.00
N ALA A 357 -19.39 0.56 7.52
CA ALA A 357 -19.29 -0.47 8.55
C ALA A 357 -19.51 0.15 9.92
N LEU A 358 -20.26 -0.55 10.77
CA LEU A 358 -20.15 -0.44 12.22
C LEU A 358 -19.28 -1.59 12.68
N LEU A 359 -18.12 -1.29 13.25
CA LEU A 359 -17.29 -2.29 13.91
C LEU A 359 -17.67 -2.32 15.39
N LYS A 360 -18.14 -3.47 15.87
CA LYS A 360 -18.57 -3.65 17.26
C LYS A 360 -17.97 -4.93 17.86
N PRO A 361 -17.75 -5.00 19.18
CA PRO A 361 -17.36 -6.23 19.83
C PRO A 361 -18.42 -7.34 19.64
N GLU A 362 -17.99 -8.59 19.69
CA GLU A 362 -18.88 -9.76 19.59
C GLU A 362 -19.78 -9.92 20.81
N THR A 363 -19.34 -9.40 21.97
CA THR A 363 -20.17 -9.35 23.18
C THR A 363 -21.35 -8.39 22.96
N PRO A 364 -22.60 -8.84 23.15
CA PRO A 364 -23.77 -7.97 22.99
C PRO A 364 -23.67 -6.77 23.93
N GLN A 365 -23.56 -5.58 23.36
CA GLN A 365 -23.62 -4.32 24.08
C GLN A 365 -24.78 -3.50 23.55
N SER A 366 -25.72 -3.18 24.44
CA SER A 366 -26.93 -2.43 24.10
C SER A 366 -26.65 -1.08 23.44
N LEU A 367 -25.52 -0.45 23.78
CA LEU A 367 -25.07 0.81 23.17
C LEU A 367 -24.65 0.64 21.71
N SER A 368 -23.93 -0.43 21.39
CA SER A 368 -23.52 -0.77 20.01
C SER A 368 -24.73 -1.09 19.13
N ASP A 369 -25.74 -1.77 19.69
CA ASP A 369 -27.00 -2.03 18.98
C ASP A 369 -27.82 -0.74 18.76
N ALA A 370 -27.77 0.20 19.72
CA ALA A 370 -28.37 1.52 19.56
C ALA A 370 -27.68 2.33 18.45
N TYR A 371 -26.33 2.29 18.37
CA TYR A 371 -25.60 2.87 17.25
C TYR A 371 -26.06 2.25 15.93
N GLU A 372 -26.10 0.92 15.84
CA GLU A 372 -26.53 0.21 14.64
C GLU A 372 -27.94 0.63 14.19
N LEU A 373 -28.90 0.70 15.12
CA LEU A 373 -30.26 1.13 14.83
C LEU A 373 -30.30 2.58 14.31
N GLY A 374 -29.56 3.48 14.95
CA GLY A 374 -29.41 4.87 14.52
C GLY A 374 -28.82 4.98 13.12
N MET A 375 -27.76 4.22 12.84
CA MET A 375 -27.11 4.13 11.54
C MET A 375 -28.07 3.64 10.45
N ARG A 376 -28.82 2.58 10.73
CA ARG A 376 -29.83 2.02 9.80
C ARG A 376 -30.96 3.00 9.50
N ARG A 377 -31.35 3.85 10.47
CA ARG A 377 -32.35 4.91 10.28
C ARG A 377 -31.84 6.10 9.49
N ALA A 378 -30.56 6.44 9.63
CA ALA A 378 -29.92 7.47 8.82
C ALA A 378 -29.68 7.01 7.38
N ALA A 379 -29.52 5.71 7.16
CA ALA A 379 -29.32 5.13 5.86
C ALA A 379 -30.56 5.29 4.97
N ASN A 380 -30.34 5.68 3.72
CA ASN A 380 -31.36 5.66 2.66
C ASN A 380 -31.01 4.54 1.67
N SER A 381 -31.82 4.36 0.62
CA SER A 381 -31.62 3.33 -0.41
C SER A 381 -30.25 3.33 -1.11
N ARG A 382 -29.42 4.38 -0.91
CA ARG A 382 -28.06 4.54 -1.45
C ARG A 382 -26.95 4.38 -0.41
N VAL A 383 -27.24 3.83 0.77
CA VAL A 383 -26.29 3.57 1.84
C VAL A 383 -26.56 2.17 2.38
N GLU A 384 -25.52 1.35 2.48
CA GLU A 384 -25.57 0.01 3.04
C GLU A 384 -24.80 0.00 4.35
N ILE A 385 -25.45 -0.46 5.42
CA ILE A 385 -24.84 -0.56 6.75
C ILE A 385 -24.40 -1.99 6.98
N TRP A 386 -23.09 -2.18 7.18
CA TRP A 386 -22.46 -3.44 7.53
C TRP A 386 -22.16 -3.45 9.02
N ALA A 387 -22.99 -4.11 9.82
CA ALA A 387 -22.67 -4.33 11.23
C ALA A 387 -21.79 -5.56 11.35
N ILE A 388 -20.51 -5.36 11.67
CA ILE A 388 -19.50 -6.42 11.74
C ILE A 388 -19.09 -6.57 13.20
N SER A 389 -19.38 -7.74 13.76
CA SER A 389 -18.88 -8.16 15.06
C SER A 389 -17.50 -8.79 14.92
N HIS A 390 -16.61 -8.54 15.87
CA HIS A 390 -15.31 -9.19 15.95
C HIS A 390 -14.99 -9.64 17.38
N PRO A 391 -14.15 -10.68 17.55
CA PRO A 391 -13.61 -11.01 18.86
C PRO A 391 -12.80 -9.84 19.40
N ASP A 392 -12.85 -9.64 20.72
CA ASP A 392 -12.12 -8.57 21.40
C ASP A 392 -10.62 -8.58 21.04
N GLY A 393 -10.00 -7.40 21.08
CA GLY A 393 -8.57 -7.22 20.88
C GLY A 393 -8.17 -6.57 19.56
N VAL A 394 -7.15 -5.72 19.68
CA VAL A 394 -6.64 -4.83 18.62
C VAL A 394 -6.18 -5.59 17.36
N GLU A 395 -5.63 -6.80 17.50
CA GLU A 395 -5.21 -7.60 16.34
C GLU A 395 -6.38 -8.04 15.47
N ASN A 396 -7.52 -8.36 16.08
CA ASN A 396 -8.72 -8.78 15.37
C ASN A 396 -9.39 -7.57 14.69
N GLU A 397 -9.46 -6.44 15.40
CA GLU A 397 -9.88 -5.15 14.84
C GLU A 397 -9.07 -4.81 13.58
N ALA A 398 -7.74 -4.87 13.67
CA ALA A 398 -6.85 -4.57 12.55
C ALA A 398 -7.00 -5.53 11.36
N LYS A 399 -7.24 -6.84 11.62
CA LYS A 399 -7.51 -7.84 10.57
C LYS A 399 -8.81 -7.52 9.84
N ILE A 400 -9.87 -7.19 10.58
CA ILE A 400 -11.18 -6.85 10.00
C ILE A 400 -11.09 -5.56 9.20
N ILE A 401 -10.42 -4.52 9.71
CA ILE A 401 -10.22 -3.27 8.95
C ILE A 401 -9.51 -3.54 7.62
N LYS A 402 -8.45 -4.36 7.61
CA LYS A 402 -7.76 -4.77 6.37
C LYS A 402 -8.67 -5.50 5.40
N GLN A 403 -9.56 -6.36 5.90
CA GLN A 403 -10.52 -7.08 5.07
C GLN A 403 -11.58 -6.14 4.49
N LEU A 404 -12.14 -5.24 5.29
CA LEU A 404 -13.11 -4.23 4.86
C LEU A 404 -12.54 -3.32 3.76
N ILE A 405 -11.26 -2.94 3.85
CA ILE A 405 -10.57 -2.17 2.79
C ILE A 405 -10.56 -2.98 1.48
N LYS A 406 -10.18 -4.26 1.52
CA LYS A 406 -10.18 -5.14 0.33
C LYS A 406 -11.57 -5.31 -0.27
N ASP A 407 -12.60 -5.33 0.58
CA ASP A 407 -14.01 -5.47 0.17
C ASP A 407 -14.63 -4.15 -0.32
N GLY A 408 -13.85 -3.07 -0.32
CA GLY A 408 -14.25 -1.76 -0.84
C GLY A 408 -15.21 -1.00 0.09
N ILE A 409 -14.93 -0.98 1.39
CA ILE A 409 -15.67 -0.16 2.35
C ILE A 409 -15.43 1.34 2.09
N ASP A 410 -16.48 2.15 2.21
CA ASP A 410 -16.38 3.62 2.04
C ASP A 410 -16.15 4.33 3.38
N GLY A 411 -16.76 3.82 4.46
CA GLY A 411 -16.63 4.40 5.78
C GLY A 411 -16.65 3.37 6.91
N ILE A 412 -15.97 3.68 8.00
CA ILE A 412 -15.95 2.87 9.22
C ILE A 412 -16.39 3.76 10.38
N ILE A 413 -17.34 3.26 11.15
CA ILE A 413 -17.76 3.79 12.43
C ILE A 413 -17.38 2.77 13.49
N LEU A 414 -16.63 3.19 14.50
CA LEU A 414 -16.16 2.28 15.55
C LEU A 414 -15.90 3.02 16.86
N THR A 415 -15.92 2.26 17.95
CA THR A 415 -15.18 2.58 19.17
C THR A 415 -13.87 1.79 19.09
N PRO A 416 -12.69 2.44 19.01
CA PRO A 416 -11.42 1.73 18.96
C PRO A 416 -11.24 0.84 20.19
N GLU A 417 -10.76 -0.39 20.00
CA GLU A 417 -10.43 -1.32 21.08
C GLU A 417 -9.34 -0.77 22.02
N ASP A 418 -8.34 -0.09 21.46
CA ASP A 418 -7.29 0.59 22.21
C ASP A 418 -6.94 1.90 21.47
N PRO A 419 -7.00 3.05 22.15
CA PRO A 419 -6.85 4.34 21.49
C PRO A 419 -5.43 4.57 20.93
N VAL A 420 -4.42 3.85 21.41
CA VAL A 420 -3.04 4.01 20.91
C VAL A 420 -2.72 2.91 19.90
N LYS A 421 -3.07 1.66 20.19
CA LYS A 421 -2.67 0.52 19.36
C LYS A 421 -3.53 0.36 18.10
N SER A 422 -4.77 0.86 18.09
CA SER A 422 -5.63 0.84 16.91
C SER A 422 -5.21 1.85 15.83
N LEU A 423 -4.34 2.81 16.15
CA LEU A 423 -3.97 3.91 15.25
C LEU A 423 -3.42 3.45 13.91
N ASP A 424 -2.55 2.43 13.88
CA ASP A 424 -1.93 1.95 12.64
C ASP A 424 -2.95 1.36 11.67
N ALA A 425 -3.93 0.60 12.20
CA ALA A 425 -5.00 0.03 11.38
C ALA A 425 -5.93 1.13 10.84
N LEU A 426 -6.24 2.13 11.66
CA LEU A 426 -7.05 3.27 11.26
C LEU A 426 -6.34 4.16 10.23
N ARG A 427 -5.03 4.38 10.37
CA ARG A 427 -4.22 5.09 9.35
C ARG A 427 -4.21 4.35 8.03
N LEU A 428 -4.07 3.03 8.05
CA LEU A 428 -4.14 2.21 6.85
C LEU A 428 -5.50 2.35 6.13
N ALA A 429 -6.61 2.35 6.87
CA ALA A 429 -7.93 2.60 6.30
C ALA A 429 -8.02 4.01 5.71
N ARG A 430 -7.47 5.00 6.41
CA ARG A 430 -7.50 6.39 5.95
C ARG A 430 -6.70 6.60 4.67
N ASP A 431 -5.51 6.02 4.59
CA ASP A 431 -4.64 6.05 3.40
C ASP A 431 -5.30 5.34 2.21
N ALA A 432 -6.11 4.31 2.47
CA ALA A 432 -6.95 3.65 1.48
C ALA A 432 -8.19 4.48 1.06
N GLY A 433 -8.41 5.66 1.65
CA GLY A 433 -9.50 6.57 1.30
C GLY A 433 -10.79 6.38 2.12
N VAL A 434 -10.78 5.52 3.15
CA VAL A 434 -11.94 5.27 4.01
C VAL A 434 -12.21 6.48 4.91
N ALA A 435 -13.49 6.81 5.10
CA ALA A 435 -13.93 7.82 6.06
C ALA A 435 -14.12 7.21 7.45
N ILE A 436 -13.37 7.68 8.45
CA ILE A 436 -13.39 7.11 9.80
C ILE A 436 -14.11 8.07 10.75
N THR A 437 -15.19 7.61 11.38
CA THR A 437 -15.86 8.34 12.47
C THR A 437 -15.73 7.51 13.74
N THR A 438 -15.19 8.09 14.80
CA THR A 438 -15.22 7.39 16.09
C THR A 438 -16.52 7.71 16.82
N VAL A 439 -17.04 6.71 17.51
CA VAL A 439 -18.09 6.89 18.50
C VAL A 439 -17.51 6.53 19.85
N ASP A 440 -18.05 7.18 20.87
CA ASP A 440 -17.78 6.91 22.28
C ASP A 440 -16.41 7.32 22.80
N PHE A 441 -15.35 7.09 22.01
CA PHE A 441 -13.99 7.54 22.26
C PHE A 441 -13.59 8.62 21.24
N CYS A 442 -13.15 9.77 21.75
CA CYS A 442 -12.64 10.87 20.93
C CYS A 442 -11.14 11.04 21.16
N PHE A 443 -10.37 10.85 20.09
CA PHE A 443 -8.98 11.30 20.03
C PHE A 443 -8.86 12.79 20.33
N ASP A 444 -7.72 13.21 20.87
CA ASP A 444 -7.42 14.62 20.93
C ASP A 444 -7.27 15.20 19.49
N ARG A 445 -7.29 16.53 19.36
CA ARG A 445 -7.25 17.15 18.04
C ARG A 445 -5.98 16.84 17.25
N ILE A 446 -4.84 16.65 17.92
CA ILE A 446 -3.53 16.44 17.30
C ILE A 446 -3.44 15.00 16.78
N GLU A 447 -3.89 14.03 17.58
CA GLU A 447 -3.95 12.62 17.20
C GLU A 447 -5.00 12.36 16.11
N ALA A 448 -6.08 13.15 16.09
CA ALA A 448 -7.19 12.99 15.16
C ALA A 448 -6.98 13.64 13.78
N GLU A 449 -6.07 14.62 13.64
CA GLU A 449 -6.02 15.55 12.49
C GLU A 449 -5.84 14.83 11.14
N ASP A 450 -5.23 13.65 11.16
CA ASP A 450 -5.02 12.79 9.98
C ASP A 450 -5.72 11.43 10.05
N LEU A 451 -6.57 11.18 11.05
CA LEU A 451 -7.13 9.86 11.32
C LEU A 451 -8.64 9.79 11.10
N ALA A 452 -9.40 10.63 11.80
CA ALA A 452 -10.85 10.57 11.87
C ALA A 452 -11.48 11.88 11.36
N ILE A 453 -12.66 11.78 10.77
CA ILE A 453 -13.40 12.95 10.25
C ILE A 453 -14.32 13.58 11.30
N ALA A 454 -14.71 12.81 12.30
CA ALA A 454 -15.53 13.25 13.41
C ALA A 454 -15.42 12.27 14.58
N CYS A 455 -15.76 12.76 15.77
CA CYS A 455 -16.09 11.92 16.89
C CYS A 455 -17.44 12.33 17.48
N TYR A 456 -18.23 11.35 17.91
CA TYR A 456 -19.45 11.56 18.67
C TYR A 456 -19.35 10.88 20.03
N ASN A 457 -19.51 11.64 21.09
CA ASN A 457 -19.55 11.11 22.45
C ASN A 457 -20.58 11.87 23.28
N THR A 458 -20.95 11.32 24.44
CA THR A 458 -21.65 12.07 25.47
C THR A 458 -20.67 12.70 26.44
N ASN A 459 -21.06 13.82 27.05
CA ASN A 459 -20.26 14.43 28.09
C ASN A 459 -20.47 13.66 29.41
N SER A 460 -19.53 12.75 29.71
CA SER A 460 -19.56 11.92 30.92
C SER A 460 -19.58 12.74 32.21
N CYS A 461 -18.88 13.88 32.28
CA CYS A 461 -18.95 14.74 33.47
C CYS A 461 -20.35 15.36 33.65
N GLN A 462 -20.97 15.83 32.56
CA GLN A 462 -22.32 16.36 32.60
C GLN A 462 -23.36 15.29 32.96
N MET A 463 -23.21 14.06 32.44
CA MET A 463 -24.05 12.92 32.84
C MET A 463 -24.00 12.71 34.35
N GLY A 464 -22.80 12.74 34.93
CA GLY A 464 -22.60 12.52 36.36
C GLY A 464 -23.25 13.63 37.19
N TYR A 465 -23.05 14.86 36.75
CA TYR A 465 -23.63 16.04 37.37
C TYR A 465 -25.16 16.00 37.36
N ASP A 466 -25.78 15.68 36.22
CA ASP A 466 -27.23 15.60 36.09
C ASP A 466 -27.80 14.42 36.88
N SER A 467 -27.08 13.29 36.95
CA SER A 467 -27.39 12.17 37.84
C SER A 467 -27.38 12.59 39.30
N GLY A 468 -26.34 13.27 39.77
CA GLY A 468 -26.23 13.77 41.15
C GLY A 468 -27.29 14.80 41.50
N LYS A 469 -27.63 15.71 40.58
CA LYS A 469 -28.74 16.65 40.75
C LYS A 469 -30.08 15.95 40.92
N TYR A 470 -30.34 14.93 40.10
CA TYR A 470 -31.57 14.15 40.22
C TYR A 470 -31.58 13.37 41.53
N ILE A 471 -30.47 12.75 41.93
CA ILE A 471 -30.32 12.08 43.22
C ILE A 471 -30.66 13.04 44.36
N ALA A 472 -30.07 14.26 44.39
CA ALA A 472 -30.36 15.25 45.42
C ALA A 472 -31.86 15.62 45.47
N LYS A 473 -32.47 15.90 44.32
CA LYS A 473 -33.92 16.19 44.21
C LYS A 473 -34.77 15.02 44.72
N TRP A 474 -34.43 13.80 44.31
CA TRP A 474 -35.11 12.58 44.70
C TRP A 474 -34.98 12.32 46.20
N THR A 475 -33.78 12.49 46.77
CA THR A 475 -33.49 12.34 48.19
C THR A 475 -34.28 13.36 49.02
N GLN A 476 -34.32 14.62 48.60
CA GLN A 476 -35.10 15.65 49.27
C GLN A 476 -36.59 15.28 49.33
N LYS A 477 -37.13 14.78 48.22
CA LYS A 477 -38.55 14.41 48.07
C LYS A 477 -38.94 13.14 48.85
N ASN A 478 -38.05 12.14 48.90
CA ASN A 478 -38.41 10.80 49.36
C ASN A 478 -37.80 10.41 50.71
N LEU A 479 -36.64 10.96 51.10
CA LEU A 479 -35.93 10.57 52.32
C LEU A 479 -35.91 11.67 53.39
N LEU A 480 -35.96 12.95 53.00
CA LEU A 480 -35.70 14.08 53.89
C LEU A 480 -36.91 14.96 54.21
N THR A 481 -38.09 14.69 53.63
CA THR A 481 -39.34 15.46 53.82
C THR A 481 -39.66 15.74 55.30
N ASN A 482 -39.35 14.78 56.19
CA ASN A 482 -39.58 14.88 57.63
C ASN A 482 -38.28 14.93 58.47
N SER A 483 -37.10 14.94 57.84
CA SER A 483 -35.80 14.87 58.52
C SER A 483 -34.69 15.49 57.66
N PRO A 484 -34.68 16.83 57.50
CA PRO A 484 -33.79 17.54 56.56
C PRO A 484 -32.30 17.40 56.88
N SER A 485 -31.92 17.09 58.12
CA SER A 485 -30.52 16.91 58.54
C SER A 485 -30.05 15.44 58.56
N LYS A 486 -30.83 14.51 58.01
CA LYS A 486 -30.49 13.08 58.01
C LYS A 486 -29.34 12.80 57.05
N LEU A 487 -28.29 12.15 57.55
CA LEU A 487 -27.18 11.65 56.75
C LEU A 487 -27.66 10.55 55.80
N VAL A 488 -27.37 10.68 54.50
CA VAL A 488 -27.76 9.72 53.46
C VAL A 488 -26.53 8.99 52.94
N GLN A 489 -26.56 7.67 52.98
CA GLN A 489 -25.45 6.81 52.59
C GLN A 489 -25.59 6.34 51.15
N ILE A 490 -24.56 6.62 50.35
CA ILE A 490 -24.40 6.19 48.97
C ILE A 490 -23.28 5.16 48.91
N ALA A 491 -23.50 4.07 48.18
CA ALA A 491 -22.41 3.18 47.77
C ALA A 491 -22.26 3.17 46.25
N LEU A 492 -21.02 3.00 45.79
CA LEU A 492 -20.66 3.09 44.38
C LEU A 492 -20.39 1.70 43.80
N VAL A 493 -20.88 1.45 42.59
CA VAL A 493 -20.52 0.29 41.78
C VAL A 493 -19.84 0.81 40.51
N ASP A 494 -18.57 0.51 40.37
CA ASP A 494 -17.70 0.93 39.26
C ASP A 494 -17.57 -0.19 38.21
N GLY A 495 -17.42 0.16 36.94
CA GLY A 495 -17.02 -0.78 35.89
C GLY A 495 -15.49 -0.78 35.71
N ALA A 496 -14.87 -1.96 35.61
CA ALA A 496 -13.41 -2.11 35.58
C ALA A 496 -12.65 -1.51 34.36
N VAL A 497 -13.29 -0.70 33.50
CA VAL A 497 -12.70 -0.16 32.26
C VAL A 497 -12.39 1.33 32.41
N TYR A 498 -11.12 1.68 32.16
CA TYR A 498 -10.40 2.81 32.74
C TYR A 498 -10.78 4.23 32.26
N ASP A 499 -11.56 4.41 31.19
CA ASP A 499 -11.54 5.71 30.47
C ASP A 499 -12.75 6.63 30.70
N ARG A 500 -13.87 6.14 31.25
CA ARG A 500 -15.11 6.96 31.42
C ARG A 500 -15.70 7.04 32.82
N TYR A 501 -15.30 6.15 33.72
CA TYR A 501 -15.79 6.18 35.10
C TYR A 501 -15.36 7.46 35.83
N TYR A 502 -14.09 7.86 35.69
CA TYR A 502 -13.55 8.99 36.45
C TYR A 502 -14.23 10.33 36.13
N PRO A 503 -14.47 10.72 34.86
CA PRO A 503 -15.25 11.93 34.57
C PRO A 503 -16.70 11.85 35.05
N TYR A 504 -17.35 10.68 34.94
CA TYR A 504 -18.74 10.50 35.38
C TYR A 504 -18.88 10.60 36.90
N LEU A 505 -17.98 9.96 37.66
CA LEU A 505 -17.93 10.08 39.11
C LEU A 505 -17.63 11.52 39.55
N GLN A 506 -16.71 12.22 38.90
CA GLN A 506 -16.42 13.63 39.20
C GLN A 506 -17.66 14.52 39.08
N GLY A 507 -18.45 14.31 38.02
CA GLY A 507 -19.73 15.01 37.84
C GLY A 507 -20.70 14.74 39.00
N LEU A 508 -20.86 13.47 39.38
CA LEU A 508 -21.71 13.06 40.50
C LEU A 508 -21.27 13.74 41.80
N LEU A 509 -19.99 13.63 42.15
CA LEU A 509 -19.43 14.19 43.37
C LEU A 509 -19.61 15.71 43.41
N LYS A 510 -19.42 16.39 42.27
CA LYS A 510 -19.64 17.83 42.18
C LYS A 510 -21.09 18.21 42.47
N ALA A 511 -22.05 17.54 41.84
CA ALA A 511 -23.48 17.83 42.05
C ALA A 511 -23.94 17.52 43.48
N ILE A 512 -23.41 16.44 44.08
CA ILE A 512 -23.66 16.07 45.47
C ILE A 512 -23.11 17.13 46.43
N ASN A 513 -21.87 17.57 46.22
CA ASN A 513 -21.22 18.59 47.07
C ASN A 513 -21.88 19.97 46.94
N GLU A 514 -22.48 20.29 45.79
CA GLU A 514 -23.24 21.52 45.57
C GLU A 514 -24.67 21.45 46.15
N SER A 515 -25.11 20.28 46.64
CA SER A 515 -26.43 20.12 47.25
C SER A 515 -26.41 20.44 48.75
N ASP A 516 -27.53 20.92 49.28
CA ASP A 516 -27.71 21.17 50.73
C ASP A 516 -27.91 19.87 51.55
N ILE A 517 -27.67 18.70 50.95
CA ILE A 517 -27.91 17.39 51.56
C ILE A 517 -26.60 16.80 52.06
N SER A 518 -26.62 16.28 53.30
CA SER A 518 -25.49 15.54 53.87
C SER A 518 -25.40 14.13 53.30
N PHE A 519 -24.65 13.98 52.21
CA PHE A 519 -24.32 12.68 51.63
C PHE A 519 -23.01 12.12 52.19
N GLN A 520 -22.96 10.81 52.41
CA GLN A 520 -21.74 10.07 52.73
C GLN A 520 -21.56 8.91 51.76
N ILE A 521 -20.44 8.90 51.06
CA ILE A 521 -20.03 7.72 50.28
C ILE A 521 -19.37 6.75 51.25
N VAL A 522 -19.99 5.57 51.43
CA VAL A 522 -19.57 4.61 52.47
C VAL A 522 -18.65 3.51 51.96
N ASP A 523 -18.80 3.12 50.70
CA ASP A 523 -18.01 2.06 50.09
C ASP A 523 -18.10 2.11 48.56
N SER A 524 -17.17 1.44 47.88
CA SER A 524 -17.14 1.30 46.43
C SER A 524 -16.62 -0.06 45.99
N VAL A 525 -17.20 -0.63 44.94
CA VAL A 525 -16.76 -1.92 44.39
C VAL A 525 -16.65 -1.89 42.87
N SER A 526 -15.58 -2.47 42.33
CA SER A 526 -15.40 -2.61 40.88
C SER A 526 -15.94 -3.96 40.37
N VAL A 527 -16.70 -3.90 39.29
CA VAL A 527 -17.23 -5.06 38.56
C VAL A 527 -16.65 -5.10 37.15
N ALA A 528 -16.16 -6.26 36.74
CA ALA A 528 -15.62 -6.54 35.41
C ALA A 528 -16.50 -7.52 34.63
N SER A 529 -17.38 -8.28 35.32
CA SER A 529 -18.32 -9.22 34.70
C SER A 529 -19.56 -9.42 35.56
N GLN A 530 -20.58 -10.10 35.02
CA GLN A 530 -21.80 -10.44 35.76
C GLN A 530 -21.52 -11.26 37.03
N ASN A 531 -20.46 -12.08 37.03
CA ASN A 531 -20.07 -12.91 38.18
C ASN A 531 -19.64 -12.08 39.41
N ASP A 532 -19.34 -10.79 39.22
CA ASP A 532 -19.00 -9.88 40.32
C ASP A 532 -20.20 -9.42 41.15
N ILE A 533 -21.41 -9.89 40.83
CA ILE A 533 -22.63 -9.67 41.65
C ILE A 533 -22.42 -10.02 43.12
N ILE A 534 -21.60 -11.04 43.42
CA ILE A 534 -21.28 -11.46 44.79
C ILE A 534 -20.60 -10.32 45.56
N LYS A 535 -19.75 -9.53 44.89
CA LYS A 535 -19.05 -8.39 45.52
C LYS A 535 -20.04 -7.27 45.88
N VAL A 536 -21.00 -6.98 45.00
CA VAL A 536 -22.05 -5.98 45.28
C VAL A 536 -22.97 -6.43 46.42
N LYS A 537 -23.37 -7.71 46.43
CA LYS A 537 -24.14 -8.28 47.55
C LYS A 537 -23.40 -8.18 48.87
N LYS A 538 -22.09 -8.43 48.86
CA LYS A 538 -21.24 -8.28 50.05
C LYS A 538 -21.21 -6.82 50.52
N LEU A 539 -20.99 -5.86 49.61
CA LEU A 539 -21.04 -4.43 49.92
C LEU A 539 -22.36 -4.04 50.61
N LEU A 540 -23.49 -4.53 50.10
CA LEU A 540 -24.82 -4.26 50.67
C LEU A 540 -25.01 -4.89 52.05
N LYS A 541 -24.44 -6.08 52.27
CA LYS A 541 -24.48 -6.77 53.56
C LYS A 541 -23.62 -6.07 54.62
N ASP A 542 -22.43 -5.62 54.23
CA ASP A 542 -21.46 -4.97 55.11
C ASP A 542 -21.90 -3.53 55.45
N ASN A 543 -22.74 -2.92 54.60
CA ASN A 543 -23.25 -1.55 54.76
C ASN A 543 -24.79 -1.50 54.78
N PRO A 544 -25.46 -1.98 55.86
CA PRO A 544 -26.92 -2.16 55.91
C PRO A 544 -27.74 -0.85 55.90
N ASN A 545 -27.10 0.30 56.08
CA ASN A 545 -27.74 1.62 56.10
C ASN A 545 -27.70 2.35 54.74
N VAL A 546 -27.03 1.77 53.73
CA VAL A 546 -27.01 2.30 52.37
C VAL A 546 -28.45 2.43 51.87
N GLN A 547 -28.81 3.61 51.38
CA GLN A 547 -30.11 3.87 50.77
C GLN A 547 -30.01 4.02 49.25
N ILE A 548 -28.82 4.36 48.75
CA ILE A 548 -28.60 4.68 47.35
C ILE A 548 -27.41 3.88 46.83
N LEU A 549 -27.63 3.18 45.74
CA LEU A 549 -26.56 2.66 44.89
C LEU A 549 -26.43 3.51 43.65
N TRP A 550 -25.19 3.80 43.28
CA TRP A 550 -24.88 4.47 42.03
C TRP A 550 -23.99 3.58 41.16
N GLY A 551 -24.48 3.26 39.96
CA GLY A 551 -23.74 2.48 38.97
C GLY A 551 -23.04 3.39 37.95
N GLY A 552 -21.72 3.23 37.84
CA GLY A 552 -20.85 4.06 37.01
C GLY A 552 -20.76 3.68 35.53
N SER A 553 -21.34 2.55 35.14
CA SER A 553 -21.35 2.02 33.77
C SER A 553 -22.57 1.13 33.55
N ASN A 554 -22.88 0.80 32.29
CA ASN A 554 -23.95 -0.14 31.94
C ASN A 554 -23.85 -1.46 32.74
N LEU A 555 -22.70 -2.12 32.70
CA LEU A 555 -22.47 -3.37 33.44
C LEU A 555 -22.60 -3.17 34.95
N ALA A 556 -22.03 -2.09 35.50
CA ALA A 556 -22.12 -1.81 36.93
C ALA A 556 -23.55 -1.60 37.40
N THR A 557 -24.37 -0.87 36.63
CA THR A 557 -25.78 -0.66 36.93
C THR A 557 -26.60 -1.94 36.79
N GLU A 558 -26.31 -2.79 35.80
CA GLU A 558 -26.98 -4.10 35.65
C GLU A 558 -26.69 -5.04 36.82
N VAL A 559 -25.41 -5.20 37.17
CA VAL A 559 -24.99 -6.05 38.29
C VAL A 559 -25.54 -5.51 39.61
N ALA A 560 -25.57 -4.19 39.80
CA ALA A 560 -26.16 -3.57 40.98
C ALA A 560 -27.68 -3.81 41.07
N LEU A 561 -28.39 -3.68 39.94
CA LEU A 561 -29.83 -3.92 39.86
C LEU A 561 -30.18 -5.36 40.24
N GLU A 562 -29.44 -6.32 39.71
CA GLU A 562 -29.63 -7.73 40.04
C GLU A 562 -29.28 -8.02 41.51
N ALA A 563 -28.17 -7.46 42.02
CA ALA A 563 -27.78 -7.62 43.42
C ALA A 563 -28.84 -7.13 44.41
N VAL A 564 -29.48 -5.97 44.15
CA VAL A 564 -30.55 -5.43 45.00
C VAL A 564 -31.79 -6.33 44.96
N LYS A 565 -32.17 -6.81 43.78
CA LYS A 565 -33.32 -7.71 43.58
C LYS A 565 -33.11 -9.04 44.30
N GLU A 566 -31.97 -9.70 44.07
CA GLU A 566 -31.65 -10.99 44.68
C GLU A 566 -31.45 -10.91 46.20
N SER A 567 -31.10 -9.73 46.72
CA SER A 567 -31.00 -9.49 48.17
C SER A 567 -32.33 -9.07 48.80
N SER A 568 -33.44 -9.02 48.03
CA SER A 568 -34.75 -8.54 48.49
C SER A 568 -34.72 -7.11 49.08
N LEU A 569 -33.87 -6.23 48.53
CA LEU A 569 -33.65 -4.87 49.04
C LEU A 569 -34.39 -3.78 48.26
N ASN A 570 -35.34 -4.13 47.38
CA ASN A 570 -36.04 -3.20 46.49
C ASN A 570 -36.68 -1.98 47.18
N ASN A 571 -37.20 -2.19 48.39
CA ASN A 571 -37.86 -1.13 49.17
C ASN A 571 -36.90 -0.32 50.06
N LYS A 572 -35.61 -0.73 50.13
CA LYS A 572 -34.60 -0.11 51.01
C LYS A 572 -33.53 0.62 50.23
N VAL A 573 -33.09 0.06 49.11
CA VAL A 573 -31.98 0.56 48.30
C VAL A 573 -32.51 0.96 46.94
N LYS A 574 -32.24 2.20 46.55
CA LYS A 574 -32.62 2.75 45.25
C LYS A 574 -31.39 2.95 44.38
N LEU A 575 -31.53 2.63 43.09
CA LEU A 575 -30.45 2.53 42.13
C LEU A 575 -30.57 3.62 41.07
N PHE A 576 -29.44 4.27 40.82
CA PHE A 576 -29.28 5.32 39.83
C PHE A 576 -28.04 4.98 39.00
N GLY A 577 -28.06 5.16 37.68
CA GLY A 577 -26.84 4.95 36.91
C GLY A 577 -27.01 5.00 35.40
N VAL A 578 -25.93 4.65 34.72
CA VAL A 578 -25.91 4.54 33.25
C VAL A 578 -26.49 3.19 32.88
N LEU A 579 -27.52 3.20 32.04
CA LEU A 579 -28.12 1.97 31.56
C LEU A 579 -28.73 2.20 30.19
N ASP A 580 -28.33 1.46 29.17
CA ASP A 580 -29.03 1.60 27.88
C ASP A 580 -30.46 1.07 28.01
N LEU A 581 -31.43 1.87 27.56
CA LEU A 581 -32.84 1.52 27.70
C LEU A 581 -33.23 0.39 26.72
N SER A 582 -33.93 -0.61 27.23
CA SER A 582 -34.65 -1.64 26.45
C SER A 582 -36.13 -1.64 26.87
N LYS A 583 -36.99 -2.39 26.16
CA LYS A 583 -38.39 -2.60 26.58
C LYS A 583 -38.49 -3.15 28.01
N GLU A 584 -37.63 -4.12 28.33
CA GLU A 584 -37.56 -4.79 29.63
C GLU A 584 -37.08 -3.82 30.70
N LYS A 585 -36.02 -3.07 30.42
CA LYS A 585 -35.46 -2.08 31.36
C LYS A 585 -36.42 -0.91 31.58
N ALA A 586 -37.18 -0.49 30.58
CA ALA A 586 -38.22 0.52 30.73
C ALA A 586 -39.37 0.01 31.61
N LYS A 587 -39.81 -1.25 31.45
CA LYS A 587 -40.78 -1.86 32.38
C LYS A 587 -40.24 -1.90 33.80
N ILE A 588 -38.96 -2.22 33.98
CA ILE A 588 -38.32 -2.20 35.30
C ILE A 588 -38.25 -0.78 35.85
N LEU A 589 -37.90 0.24 35.05
CA LEU A 589 -37.84 1.63 35.53
C LEU A 589 -39.23 2.13 35.94
N LEU A 590 -40.26 1.82 35.16
CA LEU A 590 -41.63 2.30 35.37
C LEU A 590 -42.44 1.48 36.39
N ASP A 591 -41.92 0.35 36.87
CA ASP A 591 -42.53 -0.40 37.96
C ASP A 591 -42.29 0.35 39.30
N PRO A 592 -43.34 0.84 39.99
CA PRO A 592 -43.19 1.58 41.25
C PRO A 592 -42.47 0.80 42.35
N ASN A 593 -42.44 -0.53 42.29
CA ASN A 593 -41.75 -1.39 43.26
C ASN A 593 -40.29 -1.67 42.88
N SER A 594 -39.84 -1.16 41.74
CA SER A 594 -38.48 -1.32 41.28
C SER A 594 -37.50 -0.54 42.14
N PRO A 595 -36.29 -1.06 42.37
CA PRO A 595 -35.21 -0.27 42.93
C PRO A 595 -34.65 0.75 41.94
N LEU A 596 -34.89 0.60 40.63
CA LEU A 596 -34.33 1.49 39.61
C LEU A 596 -35.12 2.80 39.51
N GLU A 597 -34.48 3.93 39.84
CA GLU A 597 -35.10 5.26 39.87
C GLU A 597 -34.70 6.14 38.68
N LEU A 598 -33.51 5.90 38.15
CA LEU A 598 -32.90 6.71 37.10
C LEU A 598 -32.08 5.84 36.14
N ILE A 599 -32.31 6.08 34.87
CA ILE A 599 -31.47 5.66 33.76
C ILE A 599 -30.88 6.90 33.09
N ILE A 600 -29.55 6.96 33.02
CA ILE A 600 -28.84 7.85 32.10
C ILE A 600 -28.62 7.11 30.78
N ASP A 601 -29.35 7.50 29.75
CA ASP A 601 -29.14 7.00 28.39
C ASP A 601 -28.10 7.85 27.65
N GLN A 602 -27.15 7.16 27.00
CA GLN A 602 -26.03 7.78 26.30
C GLN A 602 -26.38 8.23 24.87
N SER A 603 -27.66 8.31 24.51
CA SER A 603 -28.14 8.77 23.21
C SER A 603 -27.56 8.00 22.03
N GLY A 604 -27.35 6.68 22.19
CA GLY A 604 -26.71 5.82 21.18
C GLY A 604 -27.39 5.88 19.82
N LEU A 605 -28.73 5.91 19.77
CA LEU A 605 -29.47 6.02 18.52
C LEU A 605 -29.15 7.34 17.78
N GLN A 606 -29.14 8.47 18.49
CA GLN A 606 -28.81 9.77 17.90
C GLN A 606 -27.35 9.82 17.43
N ILE A 607 -26.43 9.29 18.23
CA ILE A 607 -25.00 9.20 17.86
C ILE A 607 -24.83 8.39 16.57
N GLY A 608 -25.42 7.19 16.48
CA GLY A 608 -25.34 6.35 15.29
C GLY A 608 -25.94 7.04 14.05
N TYR A 609 -27.07 7.74 14.24
CA TYR A 609 -27.72 8.50 13.18
C TYR A 609 -26.81 9.62 12.65
N ASP A 610 -26.28 10.46 13.54
CA ASP A 610 -25.47 11.61 13.17
C ASP A 610 -24.09 11.21 12.62
N ALA A 611 -23.49 10.15 13.17
CA ALA A 611 -22.21 9.62 12.70
C ALA A 611 -22.29 9.18 11.24
N VAL A 612 -23.36 8.46 10.85
CA VAL A 612 -23.60 8.10 9.44
C VAL A 612 -23.88 9.33 8.58
N LYS A 613 -24.67 10.29 9.05
CA LYS A 613 -24.97 11.53 8.29
C LYS A 613 -23.72 12.35 8.02
N THR A 614 -22.83 12.47 8.99
CA THR A 614 -21.54 13.15 8.84
C THR A 614 -20.64 12.38 7.88
N THR A 615 -20.53 11.06 8.04
CA THR A 615 -19.74 10.19 7.15
C THR A 615 -20.22 10.30 5.71
N ILE A 616 -21.52 10.19 5.45
CA ILE A 616 -22.12 10.40 4.12
C ILE A 616 -21.82 11.81 3.59
N SER A 617 -21.89 12.84 4.43
CA SER A 617 -21.66 14.22 4.01
C SER A 617 -20.21 14.45 3.58
N VAL A 618 -19.25 13.81 4.26
CA VAL A 618 -17.84 13.82 3.87
C VAL A 618 -17.60 13.00 2.61
N LEU A 619 -18.14 11.78 2.52
CA LEU A 619 -18.03 10.91 1.34
C LEU A 619 -18.65 11.55 0.09
N ARG A 620 -19.78 12.23 0.25
CA ARG A 620 -20.44 13.01 -0.82
C ARG A 620 -19.86 14.41 -0.98
N LYS A 621 -18.79 14.74 -0.24
CA LYS A 621 -18.04 15.99 -0.32
C LYS A 621 -18.91 17.26 -0.15
N LYS A 622 -20.01 17.13 0.61
CA LYS A 622 -20.82 18.26 1.13
C LYS A 622 -20.14 18.95 2.32
N ARG A 623 -19.12 18.29 2.91
CA ARG A 623 -18.32 18.75 4.03
C ARG A 623 -16.86 18.36 3.83
N SER A 624 -15.93 19.19 4.30
CA SER A 624 -14.50 18.84 4.38
C SER A 624 -14.30 17.66 5.31
N GLY A 625 -13.55 16.65 4.85
CA GLY A 625 -13.05 15.55 5.68
C GLY A 625 -11.65 15.80 6.25
N ALA A 626 -11.15 17.04 6.17
CA ALA A 626 -9.88 17.46 6.76
C ALA A 626 -10.06 18.14 8.13
N ASP A 627 -11.29 18.47 8.51
CA ASP A 627 -11.57 19.16 9.77
C ASP A 627 -12.18 18.16 10.76
N TYR A 628 -11.35 17.52 11.57
CA TYR A 628 -11.83 16.70 12.68
C TYR A 628 -12.70 17.55 13.62
N ARG A 629 -13.88 17.04 13.98
CA ARG A 629 -14.77 17.69 14.94
C ARG A 629 -15.31 16.70 15.95
N VAL A 630 -15.23 17.10 17.22
CA VAL A 630 -15.92 16.43 18.33
C VAL A 630 -17.33 16.98 18.45
N TYR A 631 -18.31 16.09 18.46
CA TYR A 631 -19.72 16.37 18.61
C TYR A 631 -20.21 15.83 19.95
N PRO A 632 -20.25 16.67 21.01
CA PRO A 632 -20.87 16.27 22.24
C PRO A 632 -22.38 16.12 22.01
N VAL A 633 -22.90 14.92 22.23
CA VAL A 633 -24.32 14.61 22.17
C VAL A 633 -24.90 14.71 23.58
N LYS A 634 -26.07 15.36 23.69
CA LYS A 634 -26.77 15.48 24.96
C LYS A 634 -27.29 14.10 25.36
N HIS A 635 -26.96 13.66 26.57
CA HIS A 635 -27.51 12.44 27.16
C HIS A 635 -28.98 12.66 27.56
N ARG A 636 -29.69 11.57 27.87
CA ARG A 636 -31.09 11.62 28.31
C ARG A 636 -31.22 11.12 29.73
N LEU A 637 -31.99 11.85 30.52
CA LEU A 637 -32.35 11.49 31.89
C LEU A 637 -33.73 10.84 31.85
N LEU A 638 -33.81 9.54 32.13
CA LEU A 638 -35.05 8.78 32.12
C LEU A 638 -35.35 8.32 33.54
N THR A 639 -36.47 8.76 34.08
CA THR A 639 -36.77 8.58 35.50
C THR A 639 -38.09 7.85 35.70
N GLN A 640 -38.23 7.21 36.86
CA GLN A 640 -39.49 6.59 37.24
C GLN A 640 -40.63 7.61 37.40
N ASP A 641 -40.31 8.85 37.82
CA ASP A 641 -41.29 9.91 38.04
C ASP A 641 -41.70 10.69 36.78
N ASP A 642 -41.09 10.38 35.63
CA ASP A 642 -41.44 10.93 34.32
C ASP A 642 -41.73 9.81 33.29
N PRO A 643 -42.85 9.09 33.46
CA PRO A 643 -43.21 7.97 32.59
C PRO A 643 -43.48 8.39 31.14
N ASP A 644 -43.84 9.65 30.91
CA ASP A 644 -44.13 10.15 29.56
C ASP A 644 -42.84 10.30 28.75
N THR A 645 -41.77 10.84 29.35
CA THR A 645 -40.44 10.87 28.70
C THR A 645 -39.93 9.46 28.40
N VAL A 646 -40.14 8.48 29.29
CA VAL A 646 -39.77 7.08 29.04
C VAL A 646 -40.58 6.48 27.89
N ARG A 647 -41.89 6.73 27.84
CA ARG A 647 -42.74 6.24 26.74
C ARG A 647 -42.37 6.88 25.40
N ASP A 648 -42.08 8.17 25.38
CA ASP A 648 -41.68 8.87 24.17
C ASP A 648 -40.33 8.37 23.65
N PHE A 649 -39.40 8.02 24.54
CA PHE A 649 -38.19 7.31 24.18
C PHE A 649 -38.50 5.94 23.54
N LEU A 650 -39.34 5.12 24.15
CA LEU A 650 -39.69 3.80 23.60
C LEU A 650 -40.30 3.91 22.19
N LYS A 651 -41.20 4.87 21.99
CA LYS A 651 -41.76 5.19 20.65
C LYS A 651 -40.66 5.55 19.66
N GLU A 652 -39.67 6.34 20.08
CA GLU A 652 -38.53 6.67 19.23
C GLU A 652 -37.86 5.40 18.74
N TYR A 653 -37.65 4.37 19.58
CA TYR A 653 -37.01 3.10 19.18
C TYR A 653 -37.93 2.16 18.37
N GLY A 654 -39.18 2.55 18.10
CA GLY A 654 -40.19 1.68 17.46
C GLY A 654 -40.70 0.59 18.41
N TRP A 655 -40.51 0.81 19.70
CA TRP A 655 -40.91 -0.09 20.77
C TRP A 655 -42.28 0.34 21.29
N PHE A 656 -43.33 -0.23 20.70
CA PHE A 656 -44.70 -0.12 21.21
C PHE A 656 -44.92 -0.98 22.46
#